data_AF-A0A1G8WZP8-F1
#
_entry.id   AF-A0A1G8WZP8-F1
#
_cell.length_a   1.000
_cell.length_b   1.000
_cell.length_c   1.000
_cell.angle_alpha   90.00
_cell.angle_beta   90.00
_cell.angle_gamma   90.00
#
_symmetry.space_group_name_H-M   'P 1'
#
loop_
_entity.id
_entity.type
_entity.pdbx_description
1 polymer ?
#
loop_
_entity_poly.entity_id
_entity_poly.type
_entity_poly.pdbx_seq_one_letter_code
_entity_poly.pdbx_strand_id
1 'polypeptide(L)'
;MLLLLNTKLFSAEVPVVPYPQQVQQGGATIKLGKRIAVKAIGIDLPMLKRLADVAKYSTDTRTGVALKLSLSGNKTVDALIRTYTQLKVDWKTQIGKEGYVLVLNKKEQLLVANTETGLFYGLQTLRQLTDAGWNKELVIADWPSLPNRIMFDDISRGPISKVAYIKRQIERMAALKVNGLSFYIEHVIQTNAYPDFAPEDGKLTIADVKELDAYAAKYHMQLVGSFQSFGHFNNILSLPQYQSMGETSTMISPLDPKAKHFLESVITEMCGAFSAPYFNVNCDETFDLGKGKSKKYTDSVGIAKFYADHLKFLYDVVKKNGKKLMMWGDIALQHEEILDMLPNDIVYMTWEYGDPKSYSKWIDPFVKRNLQFMVCPGILNTNRLFPDLAIAKANIKGFINEGYEKGAIGACTTIWDEGGDQLFSEDWYGVYMAAEKSWNTKAVFNDGFDKRYEKTAYGTENGAYVKAIDKLMELRDLPLTYNMTHEIWWQHILPQNGEALILNNKDVPEGLGLVDEAAALLQSAKPARNLSDLATLKYIVDRYKLLFDTRIQIAEIAKWYQQNEGKGIAGLEPKIANLRSLKNRYISMEADFKNKWNRENQPYTLDYALKPYKNRIAALAELERKLTMVSIAAAANATLPPATAIGLNVVESNRFYFNYWLLTGPFKSDTFPTFLYSEDQQADHPPKPGDFAQYNGKQSRWMKYNTDNGGIIDKFKNPGTDTYVYAFCTITTETAKPLPAWIGNNSAVQLFCNGSQVVEGAVGPAGNIALPKEKSYDLPLKAGTNYIVLKVKSNATNAAFTFRLDTNEPLTNHKHKYTINANQESHEAD
;
A
#
# COMPACT_ATOMS: atom_id res chain seq x y z
N MET A 1 40.87 -34.22 -25.61
CA MET A 1 40.14 -35.47 -25.30
C MET A 1 40.48 -35.85 -23.85
N LEU A 2 39.47 -35.78 -22.96
CA LEU A 2 39.44 -36.14 -21.51
C LEU A 2 40.48 -35.46 -20.58
N LEU A 3 40.15 -34.79 -19.46
CA LEU A 3 39.16 -35.11 -18.42
C LEU A 3 38.11 -34.00 -18.20
N LEU A 4 36.85 -34.32 -18.51
CA LEU A 4 35.67 -33.82 -17.82
C LEU A 4 35.33 -34.86 -16.76
N LEU A 5 35.65 -34.59 -15.49
CA LEU A 5 35.21 -35.41 -14.36
C LEU A 5 34.83 -34.49 -13.20
N ASN A 6 33.51 -34.39 -13.00
CA ASN A 6 32.85 -34.09 -11.74
C ASN A 6 33.45 -32.98 -10.87
N THR A 7 33.17 -31.73 -11.24
CA THR A 7 32.94 -30.70 -10.23
C THR A 7 31.45 -30.36 -10.22
N LYS A 8 30.69 -31.01 -9.33
CA LYS A 8 29.63 -30.29 -8.63
C LYS A 8 30.34 -29.24 -7.75
N LEU A 9 30.84 -28.18 -8.38
CA LEU A 9 31.23 -26.96 -7.69
C LEU A 9 29.91 -26.39 -7.17
N PHE A 10 29.63 -26.59 -5.88
CA PHE A 10 28.68 -25.74 -5.18
C PHE A 10 29.22 -24.31 -5.27
N SER A 11 28.82 -23.59 -6.31
CA SER A 11 29.04 -22.15 -6.43
C SER A 11 28.33 -21.52 -5.24
N ALA A 12 29.08 -20.86 -4.35
CA ALA A 12 28.46 -20.20 -3.21
C ALA A 12 27.57 -19.08 -3.75
N GLU A 13 26.37 -18.90 -3.21
CA GLU A 13 25.53 -17.78 -3.66
C GLU A 13 26.22 -16.45 -3.34
N VAL A 14 26.30 -15.55 -4.32
CA VAL A 14 26.96 -14.25 -4.14
C VAL A 14 26.00 -13.33 -3.38
N PRO A 15 26.38 -12.79 -2.21
CA PRO A 15 25.49 -12.09 -1.30
C PRO A 15 25.27 -10.62 -1.70
N VAL A 16 24.74 -10.40 -2.89
CA VAL A 16 24.56 -9.07 -3.49
C VAL A 16 23.15 -8.88 -3.99
N VAL A 17 22.51 -7.75 -3.70
CA VAL A 17 21.21 -7.31 -4.22
C VAL A 17 21.38 -5.93 -4.86
N PRO A 18 21.02 -5.71 -6.13
CA PRO A 18 20.53 -6.68 -7.10
C PRO A 18 21.54 -7.77 -7.51
N TYR A 19 21.07 -8.95 -7.93
CA TYR A 19 21.94 -10.00 -8.48
C TYR A 19 22.53 -9.60 -9.84
N PRO A 20 23.87 -9.68 -10.02
CA PRO A 20 24.53 -9.27 -11.24
C PRO A 20 24.14 -10.07 -12.48
N GLN A 21 24.27 -9.45 -13.65
CA GLN A 21 24.03 -10.09 -14.94
C GLN A 21 24.95 -11.29 -15.20
N GLN A 22 26.23 -11.16 -14.87
CA GLN A 22 27.22 -12.23 -15.00
C GLN A 22 28.14 -12.31 -13.80
N VAL A 23 28.29 -13.53 -13.29
CA VAL A 23 29.12 -13.86 -12.14
C VAL A 23 30.00 -15.06 -12.48
N GLN A 24 31.31 -14.93 -12.27
CA GLN A 24 32.25 -16.03 -12.39
C GLN A 24 33.02 -16.17 -11.07
N GLN A 25 32.89 -17.32 -10.42
CA GLN A 25 33.59 -17.61 -9.16
C GLN A 25 34.81 -18.48 -9.41
N GLY A 26 35.93 -18.10 -8.81
CA GLY A 26 37.13 -18.93 -8.75
C GLY A 26 37.20 -19.73 -7.46
N GLY A 27 38.02 -20.78 -7.46
CA GLY A 27 38.22 -21.65 -6.29
C GLY A 27 39.17 -21.09 -5.23
N ALA A 28 39.93 -20.03 -5.54
CA ALA A 28 40.95 -19.52 -4.63
C ALA A 28 40.35 -18.57 -3.58
N THR A 29 40.89 -18.63 -2.36
CA THR A 29 40.60 -17.64 -1.32
C THR A 29 41.38 -16.36 -1.59
N ILE A 30 40.71 -15.22 -1.45
CA ILE A 30 41.27 -13.87 -1.50
C ILE A 30 41.11 -13.17 -0.17
N LYS A 31 41.99 -12.20 0.10
CA LYS A 31 41.85 -11.30 1.24
C LYS A 31 41.07 -10.07 0.80
N LEU A 32 39.77 -10.05 1.04
CA LEU A 32 38.97 -8.83 1.09
C LEU A 32 38.98 -8.36 2.55
N GLY A 33 39.79 -7.34 2.86
CA GLY A 33 39.85 -6.80 4.22
C GLY A 33 38.55 -6.10 4.61
N LYS A 34 38.25 -5.97 5.90
CA LYS A 34 37.12 -5.16 6.41
C LYS A 34 37.25 -3.66 6.09
N ARG A 35 38.45 -3.23 5.69
CA ARG A 35 38.76 -1.87 5.24
C ARG A 35 39.39 -1.96 3.86
N ILE A 36 38.74 -1.33 2.88
CA ILE A 36 39.21 -1.22 1.50
C ILE A 36 39.59 0.24 1.26
N ALA A 37 40.75 0.44 0.64
CA ALA A 37 41.15 1.73 0.14
C ALA A 37 40.95 1.76 -1.38
N VAL A 38 40.51 2.89 -1.93
CA VAL A 38 40.38 3.07 -3.39
C VAL A 38 41.55 3.89 -3.93
N LYS A 39 42.07 3.48 -5.09
CA LYS A 39 43.16 4.17 -5.79
C LYS A 39 42.81 4.37 -7.26
N ALA A 40 43.09 5.56 -7.80
CA ALA A 40 42.93 5.84 -9.21
C ALA A 40 44.06 5.23 -10.05
N ILE A 41 43.70 4.60 -11.18
CA ILE A 41 44.62 4.16 -12.25
C ILE A 41 44.13 4.57 -13.64
N GLY A 42 43.35 5.65 -13.71
CA GLY A 42 42.72 6.13 -14.93
C GLY A 42 41.55 7.09 -14.70
N ILE A 43 41.42 7.63 -13.48
CA ILE A 43 40.44 8.65 -13.11
C ILE A 43 41.14 9.79 -12.38
N ASP A 44 40.56 10.99 -12.41
CA ASP A 44 41.12 12.14 -11.70
C ASP A 44 40.88 12.06 -10.18
N LEU A 45 41.66 12.86 -9.43
CA LEU A 45 41.55 12.91 -7.96
C LEU A 45 40.19 13.41 -7.45
N PRO A 46 39.56 14.45 -8.05
CA PRO A 46 38.20 14.86 -7.67
C PRO A 46 37.17 13.73 -7.77
N MET A 47 37.16 12.97 -8.86
CA MET A 47 36.28 11.81 -9.07
C MET A 47 36.56 10.72 -8.04
N LEU A 48 37.84 10.38 -7.82
CA LEU A 48 38.22 9.40 -6.81
C LEU A 48 37.70 9.79 -5.43
N LYS A 49 37.85 11.07 -5.04
CA LYS A 49 37.39 11.57 -3.74
C LYS A 49 35.86 11.51 -3.62
N ARG A 50 35.12 11.96 -4.64
CA ARG A 50 33.65 11.86 -4.64
C ARG A 50 33.19 10.42 -4.45
N LEU A 51 33.70 9.49 -5.26
CA LEU A 51 33.37 8.06 -5.19
C LEU A 51 33.73 7.46 -3.83
N ALA A 52 34.91 7.78 -3.29
CA ALA A 52 35.35 7.31 -1.98
C ALA A 52 34.42 7.81 -0.86
N ASP A 53 34.05 9.09 -0.88
CA ASP A 53 33.20 9.72 0.13
C ASP A 53 31.81 9.09 0.15
N VAL A 54 31.14 8.97 -1.01
CA VAL A 54 29.75 8.45 -1.08
C VAL A 54 29.67 6.95 -0.85
N ALA A 55 30.70 6.19 -1.24
CA ALA A 55 30.79 4.76 -0.97
C ALA A 55 31.37 4.44 0.42
N LYS A 56 31.78 5.45 1.19
CA LYS A 56 32.36 5.34 2.54
C LYS A 56 33.68 4.52 2.56
N TYR A 57 34.52 4.68 1.54
CA TYR A 57 35.86 4.08 1.43
C TYR A 57 36.98 5.09 1.70
N SER A 58 38.14 4.59 2.13
CA SER A 58 39.34 5.42 2.36
C SER A 58 40.12 5.61 1.05
N THR A 59 40.77 6.77 0.87
CA THR A 59 41.79 6.95 -0.18
C THR A 59 43.22 6.69 0.33
N ASP A 60 43.40 6.47 1.64
CA ASP A 60 44.69 6.13 2.23
C ASP A 60 44.97 4.63 2.04
N THR A 61 45.84 4.30 1.08
CA THR A 61 46.16 2.89 0.75
C THR A 61 46.90 2.14 1.85
N ARG A 62 47.35 2.82 2.91
CA ARG A 62 47.92 2.16 4.11
C ARG A 62 46.84 1.50 4.98
N THR A 63 45.57 1.84 4.74
CA THR A 63 44.43 1.42 5.58
C THR A 63 43.84 0.06 5.24
N GLY A 64 44.30 -0.60 4.16
CA GLY A 64 43.80 -1.93 3.78
C GLY A 64 44.14 -2.35 2.35
N VAL A 65 43.31 -3.23 1.78
CA VAL A 65 43.46 -3.72 0.40
C VAL A 65 43.14 -2.58 -0.56
N ALA A 66 44.03 -2.33 -1.52
CA ALA A 66 43.87 -1.25 -2.49
C ALA A 66 43.08 -1.70 -3.72
N LEU A 67 41.80 -1.31 -3.82
CA LEU A 67 41.00 -1.48 -5.03
C LEU A 67 41.39 -0.40 -6.05
N LYS A 68 41.73 -0.82 -7.26
CA LYS A 68 42.05 0.08 -8.39
C LYS A 68 40.77 0.45 -9.13
N LEU A 69 40.55 1.75 -9.35
CA LEU A 69 39.43 2.30 -10.12
C LEU A 69 39.94 2.85 -11.46
N SER A 70 39.24 2.52 -12.54
CA SER A 70 39.56 3.00 -13.89
C SER A 70 38.32 3.20 -14.75
N LEU A 71 38.35 4.19 -15.63
CA LEU A 71 37.40 4.24 -16.74
C LEU A 71 37.89 3.36 -17.90
N SER A 72 36.95 2.82 -18.66
CA SER A 72 37.23 2.11 -19.91
C SER A 72 37.97 3.01 -20.90
N GLY A 73 38.70 2.41 -21.84
CA GLY A 73 39.45 3.15 -22.87
C GLY A 73 40.94 3.28 -22.60
N ASN A 74 41.40 2.89 -21.39
CA ASN A 74 42.81 2.61 -21.16
C ASN A 74 43.16 1.25 -21.78
N LYS A 75 44.05 1.22 -22.78
CA LYS A 75 44.40 -0.01 -23.54
C LYS A 75 44.84 -1.17 -22.65
N THR A 76 45.62 -0.90 -21.60
CA THR A 76 46.11 -1.93 -20.67
C THR A 76 44.98 -2.49 -19.82
N VAL A 77 44.11 -1.62 -19.30
CA VAL A 77 42.94 -2.01 -18.50
C VAL A 77 41.95 -2.78 -19.37
N ASP A 78 41.65 -2.29 -20.58
CA ASP A 78 40.77 -2.97 -21.53
C ASP A 78 41.29 -4.38 -21.88
N ALA A 79 42.61 -4.55 -22.02
CA ALA A 79 43.23 -5.86 -22.25
C ALA A 79 43.11 -6.80 -21.03
N LEU A 80 43.27 -6.27 -19.81
CA LEU A 80 43.04 -7.05 -18.58
C LEU A 80 41.59 -7.52 -18.48
N ILE A 81 40.61 -6.66 -18.77
CA ILE A 81 39.19 -7.05 -18.74
C ILE A 81 38.89 -8.18 -19.73
N ARG A 82 39.48 -8.17 -20.93
CA ARG A 82 39.36 -9.28 -21.90
C ARG A 82 39.98 -10.59 -21.42
N THR A 83 40.92 -10.53 -20.47
CA THR A 83 41.56 -11.72 -19.88
C THR A 83 40.70 -12.34 -18.79
N TYR A 84 39.98 -11.52 -18.02
CA TYR A 84 39.19 -11.97 -16.86
C TYR A 84 37.73 -12.26 -17.16
N THR A 85 37.20 -11.74 -18.27
CA THR A 85 35.78 -11.88 -18.60
C THR A 85 35.59 -12.72 -19.85
N GLN A 86 34.43 -13.39 -19.94
CA GLN A 86 33.97 -14.06 -21.17
C GLN A 86 33.07 -13.13 -22.00
N LEU A 87 33.06 -11.83 -21.71
CA LEU A 87 32.30 -10.86 -22.48
C LEU A 87 32.83 -10.85 -23.93
N LYS A 88 31.93 -10.69 -24.89
CA LYS A 88 32.29 -10.64 -26.32
C LYS A 88 33.23 -9.47 -26.62
N VAL A 89 33.70 -9.37 -27.87
CA VAL A 89 34.68 -8.35 -28.30
C VAL A 89 34.24 -6.90 -27.99
N ASP A 90 32.94 -6.65 -27.78
CA ASP A 90 32.36 -5.36 -27.39
C ASP A 90 31.73 -5.31 -25.98
N TRP A 91 32.53 -5.67 -24.97
CA TRP A 91 32.09 -5.62 -23.57
C TRP A 91 31.69 -4.21 -23.10
N LYS A 92 32.27 -3.15 -23.70
CA LYS A 92 31.97 -1.75 -23.34
C LYS A 92 30.55 -1.37 -23.70
N THR A 93 30.09 -1.70 -24.92
CA THR A 93 28.69 -1.50 -25.29
C THR A 93 27.76 -2.32 -24.41
N GLN A 94 28.16 -3.56 -24.08
CA GLN A 94 27.34 -4.45 -23.25
C GLN A 94 27.12 -3.91 -21.83
N ILE A 95 28.14 -3.37 -21.17
CA ILE A 95 27.97 -2.78 -19.83
C ILE A 95 27.30 -1.39 -19.88
N GLY A 96 27.28 -0.70 -21.02
CA GLY A 96 26.59 0.57 -21.19
C GLY A 96 27.08 1.67 -20.24
N LYS A 97 26.24 2.67 -19.94
CA LYS A 97 26.64 3.83 -19.11
C LYS A 97 26.70 3.50 -17.61
N GLU A 98 25.87 2.58 -17.15
CA GLU A 98 25.68 2.28 -15.72
C GLU A 98 26.38 0.97 -15.29
N GLY A 99 26.83 0.14 -16.23
CA GLY A 99 27.47 -1.12 -15.91
C GLY A 99 28.94 -1.01 -15.57
N TYR A 100 29.47 -2.11 -15.06
CA TYR A 100 30.84 -2.22 -14.56
C TYR A 100 31.36 -3.65 -14.66
N VAL A 101 32.68 -3.78 -14.57
CA VAL A 101 33.38 -5.04 -14.37
C VAL A 101 34.20 -4.97 -13.10
N LEU A 102 33.92 -5.87 -12.16
CA LEU A 102 34.64 -6.02 -10.88
C LEU A 102 35.44 -7.31 -10.92
N VAL A 103 36.77 -7.20 -10.82
CA VAL A 103 37.72 -8.32 -10.76
C VAL A 103 38.34 -8.36 -9.38
N LEU A 104 38.12 -9.46 -8.67
CA LEU A 104 38.67 -9.73 -7.35
C LEU A 104 39.37 -11.09 -7.39
N ASN A 105 40.69 -11.10 -7.55
CA ASN A 105 41.50 -12.31 -7.49
C ASN A 105 42.83 -12.08 -6.76
N LYS A 106 43.67 -13.11 -6.65
CA LYS A 106 44.98 -12.99 -5.97
C LYS A 106 45.92 -11.96 -6.61
N LYS A 107 45.81 -11.74 -7.92
CA LYS A 107 46.68 -10.85 -8.70
C LYS A 107 46.11 -9.45 -8.84
N GLU A 108 44.78 -9.33 -8.83
CA GLU A 108 44.09 -8.13 -9.28
C GLU A 108 42.87 -7.80 -8.40
N GLN A 109 42.75 -6.53 -8.02
CA GLN A 109 41.57 -5.93 -7.40
C GLN A 109 41.24 -4.68 -8.19
N LEU A 110 40.34 -4.84 -9.17
CA LEU A 110 40.10 -3.84 -10.21
C LEU A 110 38.60 -3.67 -10.43
N LEU A 111 38.16 -2.42 -10.45
CA LEU A 111 36.83 -2.02 -10.86
C LEU A 111 36.93 -1.09 -12.07
N VAL A 112 36.26 -1.46 -13.15
CA VAL A 112 36.24 -0.71 -14.41
C VAL A 112 34.81 -0.44 -14.83
N ALA A 113 34.55 0.77 -15.33
CA ALA A 113 33.27 1.13 -15.92
C ALA A 113 33.45 2.13 -17.07
N ASN A 114 32.40 2.35 -17.86
CA ASN A 114 32.42 3.38 -18.90
C ASN A 114 32.24 4.80 -18.32
N THR A 115 31.62 4.94 -17.14
CA THR A 115 31.33 6.23 -16.50
C THR A 115 31.53 6.17 -14.99
N GLU A 116 31.51 7.34 -14.33
CA GLU A 116 31.52 7.44 -12.86
C GLU A 116 30.33 6.69 -12.22
N THR A 117 29.14 6.72 -12.84
CA THR A 117 27.95 5.99 -12.34
C THR A 117 28.19 4.48 -12.27
N GLY A 118 28.84 3.89 -13.28
CA GLY A 118 29.17 2.47 -13.24
C GLY A 118 30.22 2.14 -12.17
N LEU A 119 31.21 3.01 -11.95
CA LEU A 119 32.15 2.87 -10.84
C LEU A 119 31.42 2.92 -9.49
N PHE A 120 30.49 3.86 -9.32
CA PHE A 120 29.68 3.96 -8.12
C PHE A 120 28.89 2.66 -7.85
N TYR A 121 28.18 2.12 -8.85
CA TYR A 121 27.42 0.87 -8.67
C TYR A 121 28.31 -0.34 -8.40
N GLY A 122 29.49 -0.42 -9.01
CA GLY A 122 30.46 -1.46 -8.69
C GLY A 122 31.01 -1.35 -7.26
N LEU A 123 31.17 -0.13 -6.74
CA LEU A 123 31.52 0.08 -5.33
C LEU A 123 30.40 -0.35 -4.38
N GLN A 124 29.12 -0.16 -4.75
CA GLN A 124 28.01 -0.70 -3.95
C GLN A 124 28.03 -2.23 -3.90
N THR A 125 28.30 -2.90 -5.02
CA THR A 125 28.48 -4.36 -5.07
C THR A 125 29.66 -4.80 -4.20
N LEU A 126 30.80 -4.12 -4.28
CA LEU A 126 31.95 -4.40 -3.41
C LEU A 126 31.60 -4.25 -1.92
N ARG A 127 30.83 -3.21 -1.57
CA ARG A 127 30.41 -2.96 -0.18
C ARG A 127 29.58 -4.11 0.35
N GLN A 128 28.60 -4.59 -0.43
CA GLN A 128 27.78 -5.73 -0.05
C GLN A 128 28.61 -7.01 0.12
N LEU A 129 29.54 -7.28 -0.80
CA LEU A 129 30.49 -8.40 -0.69
C LEU A 129 31.36 -8.31 0.58
N THR A 130 31.88 -7.12 0.88
CA THR A 130 32.74 -6.87 2.04
C THR A 130 31.97 -7.02 3.35
N ASP A 131 30.78 -6.43 3.42
CA ASP A 131 29.89 -6.51 4.58
C ASP A 131 29.43 -7.96 4.83
N ALA A 132 29.28 -8.74 3.76
CA ALA A 132 28.96 -10.16 3.84
C ALA A 132 30.16 -11.07 4.19
N GLY A 133 31.38 -10.53 4.21
CA GLY A 133 32.60 -11.30 4.48
C GLY A 133 33.03 -12.21 3.33
N TRP A 134 32.68 -11.87 2.09
CA TRP A 134 33.08 -12.63 0.91
C TRP A 134 34.61 -12.75 0.80
N ASN A 135 35.11 -13.93 0.48
CA ASN A 135 36.55 -14.21 0.47
C ASN A 135 37.00 -15.12 -0.68
N LYS A 136 36.18 -15.29 -1.73
CA LYS A 136 36.54 -16.10 -2.90
C LYS A 136 36.82 -15.24 -4.12
N GLU A 137 37.68 -15.74 -5.00
CA GLU A 137 37.90 -15.12 -6.31
C GLU A 137 36.57 -14.93 -7.05
N LEU A 138 36.42 -13.76 -7.64
CA LEU A 138 35.16 -13.31 -8.21
C LEU A 138 35.43 -12.37 -9.38
N VAL A 139 34.76 -12.61 -10.49
CA VAL A 139 34.62 -11.65 -11.58
C VAL A 139 33.13 -11.40 -11.79
N ILE A 140 32.72 -10.14 -11.68
CA ILE A 140 31.37 -9.68 -11.97
C ILE A 140 31.44 -8.78 -13.21
N ALA A 141 30.56 -9.03 -14.17
CA ALA A 141 30.23 -8.09 -15.22
C ALA A 141 28.73 -7.81 -15.15
N ASP A 142 28.37 -6.54 -15.00
CA ASP A 142 27.02 -6.18 -14.57
C ASP A 142 26.53 -4.90 -15.23
N TRP A 143 25.22 -4.83 -15.47
CA TRP A 143 24.52 -3.70 -16.10
C TRP A 143 23.01 -3.82 -15.83
N PRO A 144 22.26 -2.70 -15.82
CA PRO A 144 20.82 -2.75 -15.60
C PRO A 144 20.06 -3.28 -16.82
N SER A 145 18.94 -3.94 -16.56
CA SER A 145 17.97 -4.35 -17.58
C SER A 145 17.12 -3.16 -18.02
N LEU A 146 16.65 -2.37 -17.06
CA LEU A 146 15.89 -1.14 -17.31
C LEU A 146 16.72 0.11 -16.97
N PRO A 147 16.77 1.13 -17.86
CA PRO A 147 17.58 2.31 -17.62
C PRO A 147 16.97 3.28 -16.60
N ASN A 148 15.65 3.31 -16.43
CA ASN A 148 14.99 4.06 -15.36
C ASN A 148 14.40 3.09 -14.33
N ARG A 149 14.83 3.22 -13.07
CA ARG A 149 14.45 2.37 -11.94
C ARG A 149 14.07 3.30 -10.80
N ILE A 150 12.79 3.66 -10.77
CA ILE A 150 12.24 4.74 -9.95
C ILE A 150 11.41 4.13 -8.82
N MET A 151 11.58 4.63 -7.60
CA MET A 151 10.62 4.44 -6.50
C MET A 151 9.71 5.68 -6.45
N PHE A 152 8.41 5.48 -6.30
CA PHE A 152 7.40 6.53 -6.27
C PHE A 152 6.68 6.48 -4.93
N ASP A 153 7.03 7.43 -4.05
CA ASP A 153 6.63 7.48 -2.64
C ASP A 153 5.50 8.51 -2.44
N ASP A 154 4.37 8.08 -1.90
CA ASP A 154 3.24 8.98 -1.64
C ASP A 154 3.48 9.79 -0.37
N ILE A 155 3.47 11.12 -0.53
CA ILE A 155 3.59 12.07 0.59
C ILE A 155 2.36 12.97 0.72
N SER A 156 1.25 12.60 0.09
CA SER A 156 -0.01 13.36 0.03
C SER A 156 -1.17 12.69 0.77
N ARG A 157 -1.00 11.45 1.26
CA ARG A 157 -2.03 10.69 2.01
C ARG A 157 -1.89 10.71 3.53
N GLY A 158 -0.86 11.37 4.05
CA GLY A 158 -0.73 11.68 5.48
C GLY A 158 0.74 11.72 5.92
N PRO A 159 1.46 10.60 5.86
CA PRO A 159 2.89 10.56 6.08
C PRO A 159 3.62 11.53 5.15
N ILE A 160 4.43 12.42 5.72
CA ILE A 160 5.34 13.27 4.95
C ILE A 160 6.72 13.09 5.53
N SER A 161 7.60 12.42 4.79
CA SER A 161 8.96 12.16 5.25
C SER A 161 9.73 13.46 5.55
N LYS A 162 10.52 13.45 6.61
CA LYS A 162 11.48 14.52 6.93
C LYS A 162 12.61 14.50 5.90
N VAL A 163 13.18 15.67 5.58
CA VAL A 163 14.39 15.79 4.72
C VAL A 163 15.50 14.83 5.14
N ALA A 164 15.75 14.70 6.44
CA ALA A 164 16.76 13.77 6.96
C ALA A 164 16.41 12.29 6.74
N TYR A 165 15.13 11.91 6.73
CA TYR A 165 14.69 10.56 6.39
C TYR A 165 14.82 10.30 4.89
N ILE A 166 14.40 11.25 4.05
CA ILE A 166 14.50 11.16 2.59
C ILE A 166 15.95 10.96 2.15
N LYS A 167 16.91 11.66 2.77
CA LYS A 167 18.34 11.43 2.51
C LYS A 167 18.77 9.99 2.82
N ARG A 168 18.22 9.37 3.87
CA ARG A 168 18.49 7.95 4.19
C ARG A 168 17.83 7.02 3.16
N GLN A 169 16.61 7.33 2.69
CA GLN A 169 15.98 6.59 1.60
C GLN A 169 16.87 6.62 0.36
N ILE A 170 17.34 7.80 -0.05
CA ILE A 170 18.27 8.00 -1.18
C ILE A 170 19.54 7.15 -1.00
N GLU A 171 20.22 7.24 0.15
CA GLU A 171 21.44 6.44 0.40
C GLU A 171 21.19 4.93 0.24
N ARG A 172 20.07 4.42 0.77
CA ARG A 172 19.73 3.00 0.77
C ARG A 172 19.27 2.54 -0.61
N MET A 173 18.46 3.31 -1.32
CA MET A 173 18.03 3.04 -2.69
C MET A 173 19.22 3.04 -3.66
N ALA A 174 20.15 4.00 -3.52
CA ALA A 174 21.36 4.05 -4.33
C ALA A 174 22.27 2.83 -4.12
N ALA A 175 22.34 2.32 -2.88
CA ALA A 175 23.05 1.07 -2.58
C ALA A 175 22.44 -0.16 -3.28
N LEU A 176 21.17 -0.08 -3.68
CA LEU A 176 20.44 -1.07 -4.47
C LEU A 176 20.42 -0.74 -5.97
N LYS A 177 21.19 0.26 -6.40
CA LYS A 177 21.28 0.70 -7.79
C LYS A 177 19.95 1.20 -8.39
N VAL A 178 19.00 1.58 -7.54
CA VAL A 178 17.86 2.42 -7.91
C VAL A 178 18.41 3.79 -8.30
N ASN A 179 17.89 4.38 -9.37
CA ASN A 179 18.44 5.64 -9.91
C ASN A 179 17.43 6.78 -9.97
N GLY A 180 16.20 6.57 -9.50
CA GLY A 180 15.22 7.64 -9.31
C GLY A 180 14.41 7.48 -8.04
N LEU A 181 14.09 8.61 -7.42
CA LEU A 181 13.03 8.75 -6.43
C LEU A 181 12.06 9.80 -6.97
N SER A 182 10.77 9.55 -6.87
CA SER A 182 9.71 10.50 -7.16
C SER A 182 8.73 10.49 -6.01
N PHE A 183 7.98 11.58 -5.88
CA PHE A 183 6.96 11.72 -4.86
C PHE A 183 5.60 11.89 -5.53
N TYR A 184 4.54 11.33 -4.96
CA TYR A 184 3.17 11.73 -5.31
C TYR A 184 2.84 13.04 -4.58
N ILE A 185 2.67 14.12 -5.33
CA ILE A 185 2.50 15.47 -4.77
C ILE A 185 1.17 16.06 -5.23
N GLU A 186 0.23 16.21 -4.30
CA GLU A 186 -1.03 16.95 -4.51
C GLU A 186 -0.93 18.37 -3.96
N HIS A 187 -0.59 18.53 -2.68
CA HIS A 187 -0.62 19.83 -1.99
C HIS A 187 0.55 20.05 -1.04
N VAL A 188 1.48 19.11 -0.89
CA VAL A 188 2.44 19.11 0.22
C VAL A 188 3.80 19.76 -0.07
N ILE A 189 3.96 20.37 -1.25
CA ILE A 189 5.13 21.20 -1.57
C ILE A 189 4.75 22.67 -1.52
N GLN A 190 5.41 23.41 -0.63
CA GLN A 190 5.22 24.83 -0.49
C GLN A 190 6.00 25.58 -1.57
N THR A 191 5.27 26.01 -2.61
CA THR A 191 5.77 26.92 -3.64
C THR A 191 5.87 28.35 -3.12
N ASN A 192 6.70 29.19 -3.73
CA ASN A 192 6.76 30.61 -3.39
C ASN A 192 5.57 31.38 -4.00
N ALA A 193 5.08 30.95 -5.18
CA ALA A 193 3.94 31.59 -5.83
C ALA A 193 2.62 31.38 -5.06
N TYR A 194 2.42 30.18 -4.51
CA TYR A 194 1.21 29.78 -3.79
C TYR A 194 1.58 28.99 -2.52
N PRO A 195 2.05 29.65 -1.46
CA PRO A 195 2.65 28.99 -0.29
C PRO A 195 1.65 28.45 0.73
N ASP A 196 0.38 28.82 0.62
CA ASP A 196 -0.68 28.63 1.59
C ASP A 196 -1.50 27.35 1.38
N PHE A 197 -1.43 26.70 0.21
CA PHE A 197 -2.08 25.40 0.01
C PHE A 197 -1.34 24.25 0.72
N ALA A 198 -0.05 24.43 1.02
CA ALA A 198 0.76 23.43 1.70
C ALA A 198 0.56 23.49 3.21
N PRO A 199 0.38 22.34 3.90
CA PRO A 199 0.10 22.33 5.33
C PRO A 199 1.27 22.91 6.13
N GLU A 200 0.98 23.68 7.18
CA GLU A 200 2.03 24.36 7.97
C GLU A 200 2.96 23.38 8.69
N ASP A 201 2.43 22.29 9.22
CA ASP A 201 3.09 21.28 10.04
C ASP A 201 3.49 20.00 9.28
N GLY A 202 3.43 20.03 7.95
CA GLY A 202 3.89 18.96 7.08
C GLY A 202 3.97 19.39 5.64
N LYS A 203 5.16 19.84 5.24
CA LYS A 203 5.43 20.29 3.88
C LYS A 203 6.92 20.18 3.57
N LEU A 204 7.25 20.12 2.28
CA LEU A 204 8.59 20.41 1.79
C LEU A 204 8.57 21.76 1.10
N THR A 205 9.55 22.61 1.38
CA THR A 205 9.73 23.86 0.64
C THR A 205 10.50 23.62 -0.66
N ILE A 206 10.45 24.58 -1.60
CA ILE A 206 11.31 24.54 -2.79
C ILE A 206 12.81 24.47 -2.43
N ALA A 207 13.22 25.05 -1.31
CA ALA A 207 14.59 24.94 -0.82
C ALA A 207 14.92 23.49 -0.37
N ASP A 208 14.01 22.85 0.36
CA ASP A 208 14.16 21.45 0.77
C ASP A 208 14.27 20.53 -0.46
N VAL A 209 13.42 20.75 -1.46
CA VAL A 209 13.45 19.98 -2.73
C VAL A 209 14.79 20.15 -3.44
N LYS A 210 15.29 21.38 -3.58
CA LYS A 210 16.61 21.64 -4.20
C LYS A 210 17.75 21.01 -3.41
N GLU A 211 17.66 21.02 -2.08
CA GLU A 211 18.63 20.35 -1.21
C GLU A 211 18.61 18.83 -1.42
N LEU A 212 17.43 18.23 -1.48
CA LEU A 212 17.24 16.79 -1.70
C LEU A 212 17.69 16.38 -3.11
N ASP A 213 17.39 17.17 -4.14
CA ASP A 213 17.81 16.94 -5.51
C ASP A 213 19.35 16.95 -5.63
N ALA A 214 20.00 18.00 -5.10
CA ALA A 214 21.45 18.09 -5.05
C ALA A 214 22.09 16.97 -4.22
N TYR A 215 21.40 16.49 -3.18
CA TYR A 215 21.85 15.36 -2.39
C TYR A 215 21.74 14.04 -3.17
N ALA A 216 20.62 13.79 -3.85
CA ALA A 216 20.40 12.61 -4.70
C ALA A 216 21.45 12.49 -5.81
N ALA A 217 21.81 13.62 -6.44
CA ALA A 217 22.81 13.65 -7.51
C ALA A 217 24.19 13.10 -7.07
N LYS A 218 24.58 13.28 -5.80
CA LYS A 218 25.84 12.72 -5.26
C LYS A 218 25.85 11.20 -5.27
N TYR A 219 24.68 10.57 -5.21
CA TYR A 219 24.49 9.13 -5.19
C TYR A 219 24.08 8.58 -6.56
N HIS A 220 24.27 9.35 -7.64
CA HIS A 220 23.82 9.00 -8.99
C HIS A 220 22.32 8.67 -9.08
N MET A 221 21.52 9.29 -8.20
CA MET A 221 20.07 9.24 -8.22
C MET A 221 19.49 10.56 -8.74
N GLN A 222 18.34 10.46 -9.39
CA GLN A 222 17.54 11.59 -9.82
C GLN A 222 16.34 11.77 -8.87
N LEU A 223 16.01 13.02 -8.53
CA LEU A 223 14.73 13.34 -7.91
C LEU A 223 13.76 13.79 -9.02
N VAL A 224 12.77 12.96 -9.34
CA VAL A 224 11.81 13.21 -10.41
C VAL A 224 10.61 13.97 -9.83
N GLY A 225 10.45 15.21 -10.28
CA GLY A 225 9.35 16.05 -9.84
C GLY A 225 7.99 15.55 -10.31
N SER A 226 6.97 15.72 -9.48
CA SER A 226 5.58 15.55 -9.88
C SER A 226 4.70 16.66 -9.31
N PHE A 227 3.54 16.90 -9.90
CA PHE A 227 2.47 17.69 -9.30
C PHE A 227 1.12 17.27 -9.87
N GLN A 228 0.15 16.97 -9.01
CA GLN A 228 -1.19 16.63 -9.45
C GLN A 228 -1.83 17.82 -10.14
N SER A 229 -2.18 17.64 -11.42
CA SER A 229 -2.52 18.75 -12.32
C SER A 229 -3.92 18.64 -12.91
N PHE A 230 -4.78 17.73 -12.41
CA PHE A 230 -6.18 17.66 -12.83
C PHE A 230 -7.18 17.20 -11.75
N GLY A 231 -7.22 15.91 -11.43
CA GLY A 231 -8.05 15.33 -10.36
C GLY A 231 -7.42 15.51 -8.97
N HIS A 232 -8.07 15.00 -7.92
CA HIS A 232 -7.56 15.02 -6.53
C HIS A 232 -7.21 16.41 -5.96
N PHE A 233 -7.86 17.46 -6.44
CA PHE A 233 -7.64 18.84 -5.98
C PHE A 233 -8.38 19.19 -4.67
N ASN A 234 -8.97 18.21 -3.98
CA ASN A 234 -9.85 18.41 -2.81
C ASN A 234 -9.22 19.30 -1.74
N ASN A 235 -7.96 19.05 -1.38
CA ASN A 235 -7.27 19.80 -0.33
C ASN A 235 -7.07 21.27 -0.74
N ILE A 236 -6.59 21.52 -1.96
CA ILE A 236 -6.37 22.87 -2.48
C ILE A 236 -7.70 23.62 -2.65
N LEU A 237 -8.70 23.02 -3.29
CA LEU A 237 -9.99 23.65 -3.60
C LEU A 237 -10.90 23.81 -2.37
N SER A 238 -10.60 23.14 -1.26
CA SER A 238 -11.27 23.38 0.02
C SER A 238 -10.97 24.76 0.60
N LEU A 239 -9.86 25.38 0.19
CA LEU A 239 -9.46 26.70 0.64
C LEU A 239 -10.26 27.79 -0.10
N PRO A 240 -10.87 28.76 0.62
CA PRO A 240 -11.77 29.76 0.03
C PRO A 240 -11.18 30.52 -1.18
N GLN A 241 -9.88 30.84 -1.15
CA GLN A 241 -9.18 31.57 -2.19
C GLN A 241 -8.99 30.76 -3.50
N TYR A 242 -8.99 29.42 -3.41
CA TYR A 242 -8.77 28.53 -4.55
C TYR A 242 -10.05 27.90 -5.09
N GLN A 243 -11.11 27.87 -4.29
CA GLN A 243 -12.38 27.24 -4.61
C GLN A 243 -12.93 27.62 -6.01
N SER A 244 -12.77 28.89 -6.41
CA SER A 244 -13.26 29.39 -7.70
C SER A 244 -12.62 28.70 -8.93
N MET A 245 -11.41 28.16 -8.79
CA MET A 245 -10.66 27.48 -9.87
C MET A 245 -11.19 26.07 -10.16
N GLY A 246 -12.04 25.51 -9.29
CA GLY A 246 -12.56 24.16 -9.43
C GLY A 246 -13.55 24.01 -10.58
N GLU A 247 -13.42 22.92 -11.34
CA GLU A 247 -14.48 22.37 -12.19
C GLU A 247 -15.58 21.75 -11.33
N THR A 248 -15.15 21.03 -10.29
CA THR A 248 -15.93 20.52 -9.15
C THR A 248 -15.16 20.80 -7.86
N SER A 249 -15.59 20.27 -6.71
CA SER A 249 -14.79 20.35 -5.47
C SER A 249 -13.53 19.50 -5.50
N THR A 250 -13.39 18.59 -6.47
CA THR A 250 -12.32 17.58 -6.50
C THR A 250 -11.39 17.73 -7.72
N MET A 251 -11.77 18.54 -8.71
CA MET A 251 -11.08 18.65 -9.99
C MET A 251 -10.90 20.13 -10.37
N ILE A 252 -9.69 20.52 -10.76
CA ILE A 252 -9.39 21.89 -11.21
C ILE A 252 -9.94 22.12 -12.64
N SER A 253 -10.38 23.34 -12.96
CA SER A 253 -11.01 23.64 -14.26
C SER A 253 -10.01 23.95 -15.37
N PRO A 254 -9.96 23.15 -16.45
CA PRO A 254 -9.10 23.41 -17.61
C PRO A 254 -9.52 24.63 -18.42
N LEU A 255 -10.70 25.21 -18.20
CA LEU A 255 -11.18 26.37 -18.95
C LEU A 255 -11.02 27.70 -18.19
N ASP A 256 -10.74 27.66 -16.89
CA ASP A 256 -10.55 28.86 -16.08
C ASP A 256 -9.12 29.42 -16.27
N PRO A 257 -8.96 30.68 -16.74
CA PRO A 257 -7.65 31.30 -16.86
C PRO A 257 -6.87 31.36 -15.55
N LYS A 258 -7.55 31.52 -14.40
CA LYS A 258 -6.89 31.54 -13.09
C LYS A 258 -6.32 30.17 -12.74
N ALA A 259 -7.08 29.11 -13.03
CA ALA A 259 -6.64 27.74 -12.83
C ALA A 259 -5.42 27.40 -13.71
N LYS A 260 -5.44 27.80 -14.99
CA LYS A 260 -4.27 27.64 -15.87
C LYS A 260 -3.06 28.41 -15.37
N HIS A 261 -3.23 29.65 -14.94
CA HIS A 261 -2.13 30.46 -14.43
C HIS A 261 -1.53 29.86 -13.13
N PHE A 262 -2.39 29.35 -12.24
CA PHE A 262 -1.97 28.61 -11.05
C PHE A 262 -1.11 27.41 -11.43
N LEU A 263 -1.60 26.54 -12.32
CA LEU A 263 -0.87 25.35 -12.78
C LEU A 263 0.45 25.71 -13.47
N GLU A 264 0.46 26.69 -14.39
CA GLU A 264 1.69 27.12 -15.08
C GLU A 264 2.74 27.60 -14.07
N SER A 265 2.33 28.39 -13.08
CA SER A 265 3.24 28.95 -12.07
C SER A 265 3.81 27.88 -11.16
N VAL A 266 2.95 27.01 -10.59
CA VAL A 266 3.38 25.92 -9.70
C VAL A 266 4.29 24.95 -10.44
N ILE A 267 3.89 24.49 -11.63
CA ILE A 267 4.68 23.51 -12.41
C ILE A 267 6.01 24.13 -12.85
N THR A 268 6.04 25.40 -13.27
CA THR A 268 7.28 26.09 -13.65
C THR A 268 8.24 26.17 -12.47
N GLU A 269 7.75 26.56 -11.29
CA GLU A 269 8.58 26.66 -10.09
C GLU A 269 9.12 25.28 -9.66
N MET A 270 8.28 24.26 -9.67
CA MET A 270 8.68 22.89 -9.34
C MET A 270 9.65 22.32 -10.37
N CYS A 271 9.42 22.53 -11.68
CA CYS A 271 10.38 22.16 -12.72
C CYS A 271 11.76 22.79 -12.47
N GLY A 272 11.82 24.01 -11.92
CA GLY A 272 13.07 24.67 -11.53
C GLY A 272 13.73 24.12 -10.25
N ALA A 273 13.01 23.31 -9.47
CA ALA A 273 13.50 22.72 -8.22
C ALA A 273 14.05 21.29 -8.40
N PHE A 274 13.46 20.51 -9.31
CA PHE A 274 13.89 19.14 -9.64
C PHE A 274 14.82 19.16 -10.85
N SER A 275 16.03 18.59 -10.78
CA SER A 275 16.98 18.60 -11.91
C SER A 275 16.76 17.47 -12.92
N ALA A 276 16.00 16.43 -12.55
CA ALA A 276 15.66 15.33 -13.45
C ALA A 276 15.08 15.82 -14.79
N PRO A 277 15.35 15.11 -15.92
CA PRO A 277 14.87 15.51 -17.24
C PRO A 277 13.36 15.30 -17.43
N TYR A 278 12.69 14.71 -16.43
CA TYR A 278 11.27 14.37 -16.45
C TYR A 278 10.49 15.19 -15.43
N PHE A 279 9.21 15.42 -15.70
CA PHE A 279 8.25 15.95 -14.73
C PHE A 279 6.89 15.27 -14.91
N ASN A 280 6.36 14.67 -13.84
CA ASN A 280 5.09 13.98 -13.86
C ASN A 280 3.92 14.91 -13.51
N VAL A 281 2.96 15.08 -14.42
CA VAL A 281 1.77 15.90 -14.17
C VAL A 281 0.61 15.10 -13.55
N ASN A 282 0.83 13.81 -13.28
CA ASN A 282 -0.14 12.84 -12.78
C ASN A 282 -1.36 12.74 -13.72
N CYS A 283 -2.47 13.43 -13.41
CA CYS A 283 -3.73 13.50 -14.18
C CYS A 283 -4.55 12.19 -14.24
N ASP A 284 -4.38 11.32 -13.25
CA ASP A 284 -5.15 10.10 -13.01
C ASP A 284 -6.57 10.36 -12.48
N GLU A 285 -7.43 9.34 -12.57
CA GLU A 285 -8.66 9.21 -11.77
C GLU A 285 -9.60 10.42 -11.81
N THR A 286 -9.75 11.03 -12.99
CA THR A 286 -10.65 12.18 -13.21
C THR A 286 -12.13 11.78 -13.24
N PHE A 287 -12.67 11.27 -12.13
CA PHE A 287 -14.05 10.78 -12.02
C PHE A 287 -15.13 11.84 -12.32
N ASP A 288 -14.77 13.12 -12.21
CA ASP A 288 -15.64 14.28 -12.44
C ASP A 288 -15.58 14.82 -13.87
N LEU A 289 -14.84 14.16 -14.77
CA LEU A 289 -14.63 14.60 -16.14
C LEU A 289 -15.97 14.82 -16.88
N GLY A 290 -16.16 16.03 -17.40
CA GLY A 290 -17.38 16.43 -18.12
C GLY A 290 -18.61 16.71 -17.25
N LYS A 291 -18.49 16.76 -15.91
CA LYS A 291 -19.63 16.94 -14.99
C LYS A 291 -19.80 18.35 -14.40
N GLY A 292 -18.88 19.28 -14.67
CA GLY A 292 -18.87 20.62 -14.07
C GLY A 292 -19.16 21.77 -15.04
N LYS A 293 -18.53 22.93 -14.77
CA LYS A 293 -18.63 24.18 -15.56
C LYS A 293 -18.38 24.00 -17.05
N SER A 294 -17.49 23.07 -17.40
CA SER A 294 -17.03 22.75 -18.74
C SER A 294 -17.95 21.78 -19.48
N LYS A 295 -19.03 21.27 -18.86
CA LYS A 295 -19.94 20.28 -19.47
C LYS A 295 -20.38 20.68 -20.88
N LYS A 296 -20.79 21.94 -21.09
CA LYS A 296 -21.22 22.42 -22.42
C LYS A 296 -20.11 22.30 -23.48
N TYR A 297 -18.86 22.56 -23.09
CA TYR A 297 -17.71 22.38 -23.98
C TYR A 297 -17.43 20.90 -24.21
N THR A 298 -17.37 20.09 -23.14
CA THR A 298 -17.15 18.64 -23.23
C THR A 298 -18.22 17.95 -24.10
N ASP A 299 -19.49 18.33 -23.98
CA ASP A 299 -20.59 17.84 -24.82
C ASP A 299 -20.38 18.18 -26.31
N SER A 300 -19.65 19.26 -26.63
CA SER A 300 -19.40 19.69 -28.00
C SER A 300 -18.18 19.06 -28.67
N VAL A 301 -17.14 18.72 -27.90
CA VAL A 301 -15.86 18.20 -28.43
C VAL A 301 -15.60 16.74 -28.06
N GLY A 302 -16.32 16.20 -27.09
CA GLY A 302 -16.10 14.87 -26.52
C GLY A 302 -15.08 14.87 -25.37
N ILE A 303 -15.17 13.85 -24.51
CA ILE A 303 -14.33 13.67 -23.32
C ILE A 303 -12.84 13.56 -23.68
N ALA A 304 -12.52 12.75 -24.69
CA ALA A 304 -11.14 12.52 -25.11
C ALA A 304 -10.45 13.82 -25.55
N LYS A 305 -11.13 14.64 -26.37
CA LYS A 305 -10.59 15.91 -26.84
C LYS A 305 -10.41 16.91 -25.70
N PHE A 306 -11.37 16.99 -24.78
CA PHE A 306 -11.29 17.85 -23.60
C PHE A 306 -10.08 17.51 -22.72
N TYR A 307 -9.88 16.22 -22.45
CA TYR A 307 -8.72 15.74 -21.68
C TYR A 307 -7.39 15.99 -22.41
N ALA A 308 -7.34 15.68 -23.72
CA ALA A 308 -6.15 15.91 -24.54
C ALA A 308 -5.76 17.40 -24.64
N ASP A 309 -6.73 18.32 -24.67
CA ASP A 309 -6.47 19.76 -24.68
C ASP A 309 -5.82 20.25 -23.38
N HIS A 310 -6.28 19.73 -22.24
CA HIS A 310 -5.67 20.04 -20.94
C HIS A 310 -4.24 19.51 -20.86
N LEU A 311 -4.03 18.26 -21.28
CA LEU A 311 -2.68 17.67 -21.31
C LEU A 311 -1.74 18.39 -22.26
N LYS A 312 -2.23 18.87 -23.41
CA LYS A 312 -1.41 19.67 -24.33
C LYS A 312 -0.94 20.98 -23.70
N PHE A 313 -1.81 21.65 -22.95
CA PHE A 313 -1.42 22.83 -22.16
C PHE A 313 -0.31 22.49 -21.16
N LEU A 314 -0.48 21.40 -20.39
CA LEU A 314 0.53 20.97 -19.42
C LEU A 314 1.85 20.56 -20.09
N TYR A 315 1.77 19.89 -21.25
CA TYR A 315 2.91 19.54 -22.08
C TYR A 315 3.70 20.79 -22.48
N ASP A 316 3.03 21.83 -22.98
CA ASP A 316 3.68 23.07 -23.39
C ASP A 316 4.40 23.75 -22.21
N VAL A 317 3.79 23.75 -21.02
CA VAL A 317 4.40 24.27 -19.78
C VAL A 317 5.66 23.48 -19.39
N VAL A 318 5.58 22.15 -19.34
CA VAL A 318 6.71 21.29 -18.97
C VAL A 318 7.84 21.39 -20.00
N LYS A 319 7.49 21.42 -21.29
CA LYS A 319 8.46 21.53 -22.39
C LYS A 319 9.19 22.87 -22.40
N LYS A 320 8.48 23.97 -22.13
CA LYS A 320 9.06 25.32 -21.96
C LYS A 320 10.11 25.36 -20.84
N ASN A 321 9.97 24.50 -19.83
CA ASN A 321 10.93 24.33 -18.74
C ASN A 321 12.06 23.32 -19.04
N GLY A 322 12.21 22.90 -20.30
CA GLY A 322 13.29 22.02 -20.74
C GLY A 322 13.16 20.57 -20.26
N LYS A 323 11.96 20.16 -19.83
CA LYS A 323 11.68 18.81 -19.34
C LYS A 323 10.76 18.04 -20.28
N LYS A 324 10.72 16.74 -20.06
CA LYS A 324 9.82 15.81 -20.74
C LYS A 324 8.67 15.45 -19.81
N LEU A 325 7.45 15.56 -20.33
CA LEU A 325 6.24 15.27 -19.55
C LEU A 325 6.10 13.76 -19.31
N MET A 326 5.83 13.40 -18.06
CA MET A 326 5.27 12.11 -17.67
C MET A 326 3.81 12.31 -17.23
N MET A 327 2.97 11.30 -17.42
CA MET A 327 1.58 11.30 -16.95
C MET A 327 1.11 9.87 -16.70
N TRP A 328 0.11 9.69 -15.84
CA TRP A 328 -0.59 8.42 -15.70
C TRP A 328 -1.38 8.08 -16.96
N GLY A 329 -1.34 6.81 -17.37
CA GLY A 329 -1.93 6.33 -18.61
C GLY A 329 -3.38 5.88 -18.51
N ASP A 330 -3.98 5.80 -17.33
CA ASP A 330 -5.28 5.18 -17.06
C ASP A 330 -6.43 5.80 -17.87
N ILE A 331 -6.54 7.14 -17.92
CA ILE A 331 -7.58 7.80 -18.69
C ILE A 331 -7.36 7.62 -20.20
N ALA A 332 -6.10 7.68 -20.64
CA ALA A 332 -5.74 7.45 -22.04
C ALA A 332 -5.97 5.99 -22.48
N LEU A 333 -5.90 5.02 -21.57
CA LEU A 333 -6.25 3.62 -21.84
C LEU A 333 -7.77 3.38 -21.87
N GLN A 334 -8.56 4.21 -21.17
CA GLN A 334 -10.03 4.18 -21.26
C GLN A 334 -10.55 4.84 -22.54
N HIS A 335 -9.80 5.81 -23.07
CA HIS A 335 -10.08 6.56 -24.29
C HIS A 335 -8.84 6.58 -25.19
N GLU A 336 -8.52 5.44 -25.82
CA GLU A 336 -7.27 5.23 -26.57
C GLU A 336 -7.03 6.27 -27.68
N GLU A 337 -8.08 6.91 -28.21
CA GLU A 337 -7.96 8.00 -29.18
C GLU A 337 -7.15 9.20 -28.65
N ILE A 338 -7.04 9.37 -27.33
CA ILE A 338 -6.18 10.39 -26.69
C ILE A 338 -4.71 10.17 -27.08
N LEU A 339 -4.28 8.91 -27.17
CA LEU A 339 -2.90 8.55 -27.52
C LEU A 339 -2.51 9.03 -28.92
N ASP A 340 -3.49 9.23 -29.80
CA ASP A 340 -3.30 9.71 -31.17
C ASP A 340 -3.38 11.25 -31.26
N MET A 341 -3.80 11.94 -30.19
CA MET A 341 -3.94 13.40 -30.14
C MET A 341 -2.75 14.12 -29.49
N LEU A 342 -1.91 13.39 -28.76
CA LEU A 342 -0.85 13.93 -27.92
C LEU A 342 0.54 13.81 -28.59
N PRO A 343 1.50 14.68 -28.21
CA PRO A 343 2.89 14.56 -28.67
C PRO A 343 3.52 13.19 -28.36
N ASN A 344 4.25 12.62 -29.33
CA ASN A 344 4.85 11.29 -29.21
C ASN A 344 6.01 11.20 -28.20
N ASP A 345 6.57 12.33 -27.75
CA ASP A 345 7.64 12.36 -26.75
C ASP A 345 7.12 12.46 -25.30
N ILE A 346 5.83 12.27 -25.06
CA ILE A 346 5.30 12.05 -23.70
C ILE A 346 5.69 10.64 -23.21
N VAL A 347 5.99 10.52 -21.92
CA VAL A 347 6.17 9.22 -21.25
C VAL A 347 4.89 8.86 -20.50
N TYR A 348 4.24 7.77 -20.91
CA TYR A 348 3.06 7.24 -20.22
C TYR A 348 3.47 6.32 -19.08
N MET A 349 2.96 6.58 -17.88
CA MET A 349 3.14 5.75 -16.69
C MET A 349 1.90 4.87 -16.55
N THR A 350 2.06 3.56 -16.78
CA THR A 350 0.93 2.63 -16.77
C THR A 350 0.99 1.73 -15.54
N TRP A 351 -0.10 1.69 -14.78
CA TRP A 351 -0.18 1.02 -13.49
C TRP A 351 -1.18 -0.14 -13.50
N GLU A 352 -0.83 -1.19 -12.77
CA GLU A 352 -1.63 -2.37 -12.45
C GLU A 352 -0.96 -3.05 -11.26
N TYR A 353 -1.75 -3.41 -10.26
CA TYR A 353 -1.26 -3.82 -8.94
C TYR A 353 -1.62 -5.26 -8.57
N GLY A 354 -2.51 -5.91 -9.32
CA GLY A 354 -2.84 -7.32 -9.18
C GLY A 354 -1.86 -8.25 -9.89
N ASP A 355 -2.21 -9.55 -9.95
CA ASP A 355 -1.45 -10.60 -10.65
C ASP A 355 -2.23 -11.20 -11.84
N PRO A 356 -2.53 -10.43 -12.91
CA PRO A 356 -3.16 -10.98 -14.10
C PRO A 356 -2.20 -11.92 -14.85
N LYS A 357 -2.77 -12.88 -15.59
CA LYS A 357 -2.00 -13.78 -16.48
C LYS A 357 -1.14 -13.04 -17.52
N SER A 358 -1.54 -11.82 -17.90
CA SER A 358 -0.75 -10.92 -18.75
C SER A 358 -1.14 -9.47 -18.50
N TYR A 359 -0.17 -8.58 -18.66
CA TYR A 359 -0.29 -7.13 -18.56
C TYR A 359 -0.52 -6.45 -19.93
N SER A 360 -0.79 -7.23 -20.99
CA SER A 360 -0.89 -6.73 -22.38
C SER A 360 -1.91 -5.60 -22.53
N LYS A 361 -3.02 -5.65 -21.78
CA LYS A 361 -4.06 -4.61 -21.76
C LYS A 361 -3.50 -3.24 -21.37
N TRP A 362 -2.51 -3.20 -20.48
CA TRP A 362 -1.88 -1.98 -19.99
C TRP A 362 -0.64 -1.57 -20.79
N ILE A 363 -0.14 -2.41 -21.69
CA ILE A 363 1.12 -2.18 -22.41
C ILE A 363 0.92 -1.99 -23.92
N ASP A 364 0.16 -2.88 -24.55
CA ASP A 364 0.06 -2.96 -26.01
C ASP A 364 -0.45 -1.68 -26.68
N PRO A 365 -1.38 -0.90 -26.08
CA PRO A 365 -1.81 0.37 -26.68
C PRO A 365 -0.66 1.35 -26.94
N PHE A 366 0.36 1.39 -26.07
CA PHE A 366 1.55 2.23 -26.24
C PHE A 366 2.53 1.65 -27.27
N VAL A 367 2.75 0.33 -27.22
CA VAL A 367 3.65 -0.39 -28.15
C VAL A 367 3.18 -0.23 -29.59
N LYS A 368 1.88 -0.42 -29.85
CA LYS A 368 1.27 -0.30 -31.19
C LYS A 368 1.47 1.08 -31.81
N ARG A 369 1.59 2.12 -30.98
CA ARG A 369 1.77 3.52 -31.38
C ARG A 369 3.21 4.00 -31.31
N ASN A 370 4.16 3.13 -30.95
CA ASN A 370 5.56 3.48 -30.72
C ASN A 370 5.73 4.63 -29.71
N LEU A 371 4.86 4.65 -28.68
CA LEU A 371 4.90 5.63 -27.60
C LEU A 371 5.81 5.15 -26.48
N GLN A 372 6.40 6.09 -25.74
CA GLN A 372 7.29 5.77 -24.63
C GLN A 372 6.46 5.53 -23.37
N PHE A 373 6.74 4.43 -22.66
CA PHE A 373 6.01 4.09 -21.45
C PHE A 373 6.92 3.50 -20.37
N MET A 374 6.51 3.65 -19.11
CA MET A 374 7.06 2.97 -17.95
C MET A 374 5.97 2.12 -17.31
N VAL A 375 6.35 0.94 -16.82
CA VAL A 375 5.44 0.09 -16.03
C VAL A 375 5.51 0.47 -14.56
N CYS A 376 4.36 0.50 -13.91
CA CYS A 376 4.19 0.97 -12.53
C CYS A 376 3.57 -0.12 -11.65
N PRO A 377 4.38 -1.12 -11.21
CA PRO A 377 3.94 -2.08 -10.19
C PRO A 377 3.86 -1.42 -8.82
N GLY A 378 3.22 -2.07 -7.84
CA GLY A 378 2.95 -1.47 -6.52
C GLY A 378 3.45 -2.32 -5.35
N ILE A 379 4.03 -1.66 -4.35
CA ILE A 379 4.20 -2.17 -2.99
C ILE A 379 2.95 -1.77 -2.22
N LEU A 380 2.11 -2.75 -1.92
CA LEU A 380 0.70 -2.47 -1.65
C LEU A 380 0.44 -2.25 -0.16
N ASN A 381 0.68 -1.03 0.33
CA ASN A 381 0.42 -0.63 1.72
C ASN A 381 -0.91 0.13 1.93
N THR A 382 -1.55 0.55 0.84
CA THR A 382 -2.88 1.16 0.81
C THR A 382 -3.90 0.45 1.70
N ASN A 383 -4.45 1.15 2.69
CA ASN A 383 -5.53 0.67 3.57
C ASN A 383 -5.19 -0.66 4.27
N ARG A 384 -3.91 -0.89 4.59
CA ARG A 384 -3.43 -2.08 5.29
C ARG A 384 -2.61 -1.75 6.54
N LEU A 385 -2.54 -2.70 7.48
CA LEU A 385 -1.66 -2.60 8.66
C LEU A 385 -0.22 -3.10 8.41
N PHE A 386 0.02 -3.70 7.25
CA PHE A 386 1.33 -4.08 6.75
C PHE A 386 1.16 -4.35 5.24
N PRO A 387 2.17 -4.07 4.39
CA PRO A 387 1.99 -4.18 2.94
C PRO A 387 1.69 -5.61 2.52
N ASP A 388 0.85 -5.80 1.50
CA ASP A 388 0.64 -7.11 0.89
C ASP A 388 1.82 -7.46 -0.01
N LEU A 389 2.82 -8.08 0.59
CA LEU A 389 4.08 -8.39 -0.08
C LEU A 389 3.97 -9.58 -1.04
N ALA A 390 2.96 -10.44 -0.95
CA ALA A 390 2.82 -11.52 -1.94
C ALA A 390 2.27 -11.00 -3.26
N ILE A 391 1.26 -10.11 -3.23
CA ILE A 391 0.77 -9.48 -4.45
C ILE A 391 1.80 -8.48 -4.99
N ALA A 392 2.49 -7.73 -4.13
CA ALA A 392 3.63 -6.90 -4.57
C ALA A 392 4.69 -7.74 -5.30
N LYS A 393 5.08 -8.90 -4.74
CA LYS A 393 6.03 -9.84 -5.36
C LYS A 393 5.56 -10.31 -6.74
N ALA A 394 4.27 -10.61 -6.88
CA ALA A 394 3.68 -11.07 -8.13
C ALA A 394 3.63 -9.96 -9.19
N ASN A 395 3.09 -8.79 -8.84
CA ASN A 395 2.96 -7.66 -9.75
C ASN A 395 4.32 -7.08 -10.19
N ILE A 396 5.29 -6.95 -9.27
CA ILE A 396 6.66 -6.51 -9.56
C ILE A 396 7.31 -7.50 -10.53
N LYS A 397 7.13 -8.80 -10.31
CA LYS A 397 7.71 -9.83 -11.19
C LYS A 397 7.07 -9.80 -12.57
N GLY A 398 5.75 -9.85 -12.65
CA GLY A 398 5.00 -9.99 -13.90
C GLY A 398 5.11 -8.76 -14.77
N PHE A 399 4.79 -7.60 -14.21
CA PHE A 399 4.66 -6.36 -14.97
C PHE A 399 6.02 -5.84 -15.47
N ILE A 400 7.07 -5.94 -14.66
CA ILE A 400 8.44 -5.55 -15.08
C ILE A 400 8.96 -6.45 -16.20
N ASN A 401 8.71 -7.77 -16.16
CA ASN A 401 9.17 -8.66 -17.24
C ASN A 401 8.44 -8.37 -18.54
N GLU A 402 7.12 -8.32 -18.51
CA GLU A 402 6.34 -8.08 -19.74
C GLU A 402 6.62 -6.67 -20.30
N GLY A 403 6.75 -5.67 -19.42
CA GLY A 403 7.18 -4.33 -19.80
C GLY A 403 8.56 -4.32 -20.47
N TYR A 404 9.55 -4.99 -19.87
CA TYR A 404 10.90 -5.09 -20.44
C TYR A 404 10.90 -5.76 -21.82
N GLU A 405 10.20 -6.88 -21.97
CA GLU A 405 10.07 -7.62 -23.23
C GLU A 405 9.43 -6.77 -24.34
N LYS A 406 8.52 -5.86 -23.97
CA LYS A 406 7.79 -4.97 -24.87
C LYS A 406 8.39 -3.57 -25.01
N GLY A 407 9.59 -3.33 -24.46
CA GLY A 407 10.34 -2.10 -24.68
C GLY A 407 10.01 -0.93 -23.75
N ALA A 408 9.49 -1.20 -22.55
CA ALA A 408 9.33 -0.19 -21.50
C ALA A 408 10.67 0.53 -21.26
N ILE A 409 10.63 1.85 -21.14
CA ILE A 409 11.84 2.64 -20.88
C ILE A 409 12.26 2.60 -19.41
N GLY A 410 11.47 1.97 -18.54
CA GLY A 410 11.72 1.91 -17.11
C GLY A 410 10.61 1.25 -16.31
N ALA A 411 10.88 1.11 -15.01
CA ALA A 411 9.91 0.76 -14.01
C ALA A 411 9.83 1.87 -12.96
N CYS A 412 8.62 2.22 -12.55
CA CYS A 412 8.35 3.20 -11.51
C CYS A 412 7.45 2.56 -10.45
N THR A 413 8.05 1.95 -9.44
CA THR A 413 7.34 1.17 -8.40
C THR A 413 6.69 2.09 -7.38
N THR A 414 5.39 1.97 -7.18
CA THR A 414 4.56 2.88 -6.38
C THR A 414 4.33 2.39 -4.95
N ILE A 415 4.28 3.34 -4.03
CA ILE A 415 3.93 3.20 -2.61
C ILE A 415 2.93 4.32 -2.32
N TRP A 416 1.70 4.02 -1.90
CA TRP A 416 0.57 4.97 -1.94
C TRP A 416 0.11 5.51 -0.59
N ASP A 417 0.51 4.91 0.53
CA ASP A 417 0.30 5.43 1.88
C ASP A 417 -1.16 5.74 2.28
N GLU A 418 -2.16 5.20 1.56
CA GLU A 418 -3.55 5.34 1.96
C GLU A 418 -3.81 4.69 3.32
N GLY A 419 -4.64 5.32 4.14
CA GLY A 419 -4.90 4.95 5.54
C GLY A 419 -4.32 5.95 6.55
N GLY A 420 -3.25 6.66 6.18
CA GLY A 420 -2.73 7.81 6.92
C GLY A 420 -1.86 7.49 8.16
N ASP A 421 -1.56 6.22 8.44
CA ASP A 421 -0.70 5.78 9.55
C ASP A 421 0.55 4.99 9.11
N GLN A 422 0.90 5.02 7.81
CA GLN A 422 2.00 4.24 7.26
C GLN A 422 3.40 4.72 7.70
N LEU A 423 4.33 3.77 7.77
CA LEU A 423 5.74 4.00 8.07
C LEU A 423 6.59 3.34 6.97
N PHE A 424 7.27 4.13 6.14
CA PHE A 424 8.10 3.63 5.02
C PHE A 424 9.08 2.50 5.41
N SER A 425 9.49 2.43 6.68
CA SER A 425 10.29 1.30 7.20
C SER A 425 9.69 -0.09 6.93
N GLU A 426 8.38 -0.23 6.72
CA GLU A 426 7.74 -1.52 6.41
C GLU A 426 7.82 -1.93 4.94
N ASP A 427 8.08 -0.98 4.03
CA ASP A 427 8.09 -1.20 2.58
C ASP A 427 9.42 -1.71 2.03
N TRP A 428 10.48 -1.74 2.86
CA TRP A 428 11.84 -2.03 2.39
C TRP A 428 12.00 -3.42 1.74
N TYR A 429 11.25 -4.43 2.15
CA TYR A 429 11.30 -5.73 1.44
C TYR A 429 10.82 -5.58 -0.01
N GLY A 430 9.71 -4.86 -0.22
CA GLY A 430 9.20 -4.49 -1.54
C GLY A 430 10.20 -3.69 -2.37
N VAL A 431 10.87 -2.70 -1.77
CA VAL A 431 11.90 -1.88 -2.43
C VAL A 431 13.07 -2.75 -2.93
N TYR A 432 13.51 -3.74 -2.14
CA TYR A 432 14.56 -4.67 -2.57
C TYR A 432 14.10 -5.59 -3.70
N MET A 433 12.85 -6.07 -3.67
CA MET A 433 12.27 -6.85 -4.78
C MET A 433 12.24 -6.05 -6.09
N ALA A 434 11.76 -4.81 -6.04
CA ALA A 434 11.69 -3.93 -7.21
C ALA A 434 13.09 -3.55 -7.73
N ALA A 435 14.06 -3.28 -6.84
CA ALA A 435 15.44 -3.01 -7.24
C ALA A 435 16.09 -4.25 -7.91
N GLU A 436 15.94 -5.43 -7.32
CA GLU A 436 16.44 -6.70 -7.88
C GLU A 436 15.90 -6.91 -9.30
N LYS A 437 14.58 -6.79 -9.46
CA LYS A 437 13.90 -7.14 -10.71
C LYS A 437 14.10 -6.13 -11.82
N SER A 438 14.13 -4.83 -11.49
CA SER A 438 14.37 -3.76 -12.47
C SER A 438 15.83 -3.69 -12.93
N TRP A 439 16.78 -4.11 -12.08
CA TRP A 439 18.18 -4.27 -12.45
C TRP A 439 18.42 -5.54 -13.26
N ASN A 440 17.87 -6.68 -12.84
CA ASN A 440 18.01 -7.97 -13.52
C ASN A 440 16.64 -8.63 -13.71
N THR A 441 16.06 -8.48 -14.91
CA THR A 441 14.74 -9.06 -15.22
C THR A 441 14.74 -10.58 -15.23
N LYS A 442 15.90 -11.24 -15.28
CA LYS A 442 16.01 -12.69 -15.14
C LYS A 442 16.07 -13.15 -13.68
N ALA A 443 16.20 -12.24 -12.72
CA ALA A 443 16.18 -12.58 -11.31
C ALA A 443 14.85 -13.21 -10.91
N VAL A 444 14.94 -14.16 -9.99
CA VAL A 444 13.80 -14.90 -9.42
C VAL A 444 13.75 -14.67 -7.92
N PHE A 445 12.54 -14.56 -7.39
CA PHE A 445 12.28 -14.34 -5.97
C PHE A 445 12.11 -15.67 -5.23
N ASN A 446 13.23 -16.31 -4.91
CA ASN A 446 13.32 -17.57 -4.17
C ASN A 446 14.11 -17.38 -2.86
N ASP A 447 14.31 -18.45 -2.10
CA ASP A 447 15.10 -18.47 -0.86
C ASP A 447 16.50 -17.85 -1.00
N GLY A 448 17.07 -17.87 -2.21
CA GLY A 448 18.34 -17.22 -2.50
C GLY A 448 18.25 -15.70 -2.42
N PHE A 449 17.23 -15.11 -3.04
CA PHE A 449 16.92 -13.68 -2.88
C PHE A 449 16.73 -13.31 -1.40
N ASP A 450 15.98 -14.10 -0.65
CA ASP A 450 15.69 -13.81 0.77
C ASP A 450 16.96 -13.81 1.64
N LYS A 451 17.86 -14.77 1.42
CA LYS A 451 19.18 -14.81 2.09
C LYS A 451 20.04 -13.60 1.72
N ARG A 452 20.06 -13.23 0.44
CA ARG A 452 20.82 -12.04 -0.03
C ARG A 452 20.23 -10.77 0.57
N TYR A 453 18.91 -10.65 0.60
CA TYR A 453 18.20 -9.54 1.24
C TYR A 453 18.59 -9.40 2.71
N GLU A 454 18.48 -10.46 3.52
CA GLU A 454 18.85 -10.39 4.94
C GLU A 454 20.31 -10.02 5.15
N LYS A 455 21.21 -10.60 4.34
CA LYS A 455 22.64 -10.35 4.47
C LYS A 455 22.98 -8.91 4.13
N THR A 456 22.43 -8.40 3.03
CA THR A 456 22.67 -7.05 2.55
C THR A 456 22.01 -6.00 3.44
N ALA A 457 20.73 -6.18 3.77
CA ALA A 457 19.95 -5.22 4.55
C ALA A 457 20.29 -5.24 6.04
N TYR A 458 20.47 -6.42 6.62
CA TYR A 458 20.52 -6.59 8.08
C TYR A 458 21.83 -7.20 8.59
N GLY A 459 22.67 -7.77 7.72
CA GLY A 459 23.91 -8.43 8.12
C GLY A 459 23.71 -9.77 8.82
N THR A 460 22.53 -10.38 8.67
CA THR A 460 22.21 -11.73 9.17
C THR A 460 21.91 -12.65 7.98
N GLU A 461 21.96 -13.97 8.18
CA GLU A 461 21.64 -14.97 7.14
C GLU A 461 20.95 -16.20 7.73
N ASN A 462 20.35 -16.03 8.92
CA ASN A 462 19.66 -17.13 9.61
C ASN A 462 18.22 -17.35 9.11
N GLY A 463 17.73 -16.53 8.18
CA GLY A 463 16.41 -16.63 7.57
C GLY A 463 15.26 -16.10 8.44
N ALA A 464 15.54 -15.68 9.67
CA ALA A 464 14.46 -15.46 10.64
C ALA A 464 13.71 -14.14 10.44
N TYR A 465 14.32 -13.12 9.84
CA TYR A 465 13.62 -11.87 9.54
C TYR A 465 12.61 -12.08 8.41
N VAL A 466 13.04 -12.71 7.30
CA VAL A 466 12.13 -12.96 6.17
C VAL A 466 11.04 -13.97 6.55
N LYS A 467 11.37 -15.03 7.28
CA LYS A 467 10.35 -15.95 7.80
C LYS A 467 9.32 -15.28 8.70
N ALA A 468 9.70 -14.24 9.45
CA ALA A 468 8.74 -13.48 10.23
C ALA A 468 7.80 -12.65 9.33
N ILE A 469 8.30 -12.13 8.21
CA ILE A 469 7.47 -11.49 7.17
C ILE A 469 6.51 -12.52 6.57
N ASP A 470 7.00 -13.69 6.15
CA ASP A 470 6.17 -14.75 5.57
C ASP A 470 5.07 -15.18 6.55
N LYS A 471 5.43 -15.36 7.82
CA LYS A 471 4.50 -15.72 8.88
C LYS A 471 3.45 -14.63 9.13
N LEU A 472 3.85 -13.36 9.08
CA LEU A 472 2.93 -12.23 9.16
C LEU A 472 2.00 -12.15 7.94
N MET A 473 2.49 -12.51 6.75
CA MET A 473 1.69 -12.57 5.51
C MET A 473 0.59 -13.63 5.54
N GLU A 474 0.72 -14.68 6.34
CA GLU A 474 -0.35 -15.69 6.52
C GLU A 474 -1.63 -15.06 7.13
N LEU A 475 -1.52 -13.93 7.85
CA LEU A 475 -2.71 -13.18 8.33
C LEU A 475 -3.59 -12.67 7.18
N ARG A 476 -3.03 -12.50 5.96
CA ARG A 476 -3.78 -12.05 4.79
C ARG A 476 -4.95 -12.97 4.46
N ASP A 477 -4.83 -14.26 4.77
CA ASP A 477 -5.77 -15.29 4.34
C ASP A 477 -6.87 -15.55 5.38
N LEU A 478 -6.72 -15.02 6.60
CA LEU A 478 -7.74 -15.12 7.63
C LEU A 478 -8.89 -14.15 7.32
N PRO A 479 -10.17 -14.57 7.32
CA PRO A 479 -11.30 -13.68 7.11
C PRO A 479 -11.31 -12.42 8.00
N LEU A 480 -10.91 -12.54 9.27
CA LEU A 480 -10.82 -11.40 10.19
C LEU A 480 -9.78 -10.34 9.79
N THR A 481 -8.66 -10.76 9.18
CA THR A 481 -7.53 -9.90 8.78
C THR A 481 -7.31 -9.93 7.27
N TYR A 482 -8.35 -10.24 6.50
CA TYR A 482 -8.25 -10.47 5.07
C TYR A 482 -7.58 -9.29 4.37
N ASN A 483 -6.64 -9.56 3.47
CA ASN A 483 -5.87 -8.52 2.79
C ASN A 483 -5.09 -7.60 3.74
N MET A 484 -4.78 -8.02 4.97
CA MET A 484 -4.13 -7.19 6.00
C MET A 484 -4.89 -5.89 6.31
N THR A 485 -6.21 -5.92 6.14
CA THR A 485 -7.17 -4.81 6.28
C THR A 485 -6.85 -3.89 7.46
N HIS A 486 -6.70 -2.59 7.18
CA HIS A 486 -6.56 -1.59 8.25
C HIS A 486 -7.85 -1.41 9.05
N GLU A 487 -9.01 -1.76 8.50
CA GLU A 487 -10.32 -1.53 9.12
C GLU A 487 -10.47 -2.25 10.46
N ILE A 488 -9.82 -3.40 10.67
CA ILE A 488 -9.79 -4.07 11.99
C ILE A 488 -9.18 -3.16 13.07
N TRP A 489 -8.24 -2.30 12.70
CA TRP A 489 -7.65 -1.29 13.57
C TRP A 489 -8.55 -0.09 13.79
N TRP A 490 -9.62 0.10 13.03
CA TRP A 490 -10.58 1.19 13.23
C TRP A 490 -11.90 0.74 13.87
N GLN A 491 -12.15 -0.57 13.96
CA GLN A 491 -13.34 -1.14 14.60
C GLN A 491 -13.49 -0.76 16.08
N HIS A 492 -14.73 -0.65 16.52
CA HIS A 492 -15.07 -0.55 17.94
C HIS A 492 -14.70 -1.83 18.68
N ILE A 493 -14.19 -1.67 19.90
CA ILE A 493 -13.89 -2.78 20.81
C ILE A 493 -14.95 -2.90 21.92
N LEU A 494 -15.79 -1.87 22.09
CA LEU A 494 -16.88 -1.82 23.06
C LEU A 494 -18.08 -1.09 22.41
N PRO A 495 -19.33 -1.52 22.70
CA PRO A 495 -20.52 -0.86 22.18
C PRO A 495 -20.70 0.53 22.81
N GLN A 496 -21.35 1.43 22.08
CA GLN A 496 -21.84 2.68 22.66
C GLN A 496 -23.01 2.40 23.63
N ASN A 497 -23.37 3.38 24.46
CA ASN A 497 -24.41 3.19 25.48
C ASN A 497 -25.74 2.75 24.84
N GLY A 498 -26.24 1.58 25.25
CA GLY A 498 -27.49 1.01 24.73
C GLY A 498 -27.37 0.28 23.39
N GLU A 499 -26.21 0.31 22.74
CA GLU A 499 -25.95 -0.44 21.50
C GLU A 499 -25.43 -1.86 21.82
N ALA A 500 -25.29 -2.68 20.78
CA ALA A 500 -24.71 -4.02 20.85
C ALA A 500 -23.47 -4.07 19.96
N LEU A 501 -22.51 -4.93 20.31
CA LEU A 501 -21.32 -5.19 19.51
C LEU A 501 -21.16 -6.69 19.31
N ILE A 502 -20.95 -7.13 18.07
CA ILE A 502 -20.59 -8.52 17.77
C ILE A 502 -19.07 -8.61 17.63
N LEU A 503 -18.44 -9.50 18.39
CA LEU A 503 -17.04 -9.86 18.19
C LEU A 503 -16.97 -11.24 17.55
N ASN A 504 -16.64 -11.30 16.26
CA ASN A 504 -16.28 -12.55 15.62
C ASN A 504 -14.83 -12.91 15.99
N ASN A 505 -14.66 -13.98 16.76
CA ASN A 505 -13.35 -14.43 17.25
C ASN A 505 -12.90 -15.76 16.62
N LYS A 506 -13.59 -16.24 15.56
CA LYS A 506 -13.30 -17.52 14.90
C LYS A 506 -11.80 -17.68 14.56
N ASP A 507 -11.20 -16.65 13.96
CA ASP A 507 -9.84 -16.71 13.43
C ASP A 507 -8.78 -16.22 14.44
N VAL A 508 -9.20 -15.75 15.63
CA VAL A 508 -8.29 -15.16 16.62
C VAL A 508 -7.25 -16.15 17.16
N PRO A 509 -7.60 -17.42 17.50
CA PRO A 509 -6.61 -18.38 17.96
C PRO A 509 -5.52 -18.67 16.92
N GLU A 510 -5.89 -18.78 15.65
CA GLU A 510 -4.95 -18.98 14.55
C GLU A 510 -4.08 -17.74 14.36
N GLY A 511 -4.68 -16.55 14.31
CA GLY A 511 -3.96 -15.28 14.21
C GLY A 511 -2.96 -15.06 15.35
N LEU A 512 -3.31 -15.43 16.59
CA LEU A 512 -2.39 -15.40 17.73
C LEU A 512 -1.18 -16.33 17.55
N GLY A 513 -1.42 -17.56 17.07
CA GLY A 513 -0.34 -18.50 16.76
C GLY A 513 0.64 -17.93 15.73
N LEU A 514 0.12 -17.31 14.67
CA LEU A 514 0.92 -16.68 13.63
C LEU A 514 1.77 -15.52 14.18
N VAL A 515 1.18 -14.59 14.94
CA VAL A 515 1.95 -13.45 15.48
C VAL A 515 2.94 -13.86 16.57
N ASP A 516 2.65 -14.89 17.35
CA ASP A 516 3.60 -15.43 18.35
C ASP A 516 4.80 -16.10 17.68
N GLU A 517 4.58 -16.86 16.60
CA GLU A 517 5.67 -17.43 15.80
C GLU A 517 6.50 -16.32 15.13
N ALA A 518 5.85 -15.32 14.53
CA ALA A 518 6.54 -14.15 13.95
C ALA A 518 7.38 -13.41 15.02
N ALA A 519 6.83 -13.20 16.22
CA ALA A 519 7.56 -12.57 17.33
C ALA A 519 8.81 -13.37 17.73
N ALA A 520 8.70 -14.70 17.84
CA ALA A 520 9.82 -15.58 18.16
C ALA A 520 10.92 -15.54 17.07
N LEU A 521 10.52 -15.52 15.79
CA LEU A 521 11.42 -15.37 14.66
C LEU A 521 12.16 -14.01 14.71
N LEU A 522 11.45 -12.91 14.95
CA LEU A 522 12.06 -11.58 15.10
C LEU A 522 13.02 -11.46 16.30
N GLN A 523 12.78 -12.22 17.37
CA GLN A 523 13.73 -12.32 18.49
C GLN A 523 15.02 -13.04 18.07
N SER A 524 14.91 -14.04 17.19
CA SER A 524 16.04 -14.83 16.70
C SER A 524 16.82 -14.18 15.54
N ALA A 525 16.25 -13.18 14.85
CA ALA A 525 16.83 -12.54 13.65
C ALA A 525 18.21 -11.89 13.86
N LYS A 526 18.48 -11.34 15.05
CA LYS A 526 19.78 -10.75 15.45
C LYS A 526 20.44 -9.85 14.37
N PRO A 527 19.74 -8.83 13.84
CA PRO A 527 20.31 -7.96 12.81
C PRO A 527 21.44 -7.08 13.38
N ALA A 528 22.42 -6.75 12.53
CA ALA A 528 23.53 -5.86 12.83
C ALA A 528 23.31 -4.43 12.31
N ARG A 529 22.38 -4.23 11.37
CA ARG A 529 22.10 -2.97 10.67
C ARG A 529 20.58 -2.76 10.54
N ASN A 530 20.16 -1.54 10.21
CA ASN A 530 18.75 -1.17 9.98
C ASN A 530 17.80 -1.62 11.11
N LEU A 531 18.21 -1.37 12.36
CA LEU A 531 17.48 -1.80 13.56
C LEU A 531 16.10 -1.14 13.69
N SER A 532 15.88 0.01 13.02
CA SER A 532 14.58 0.67 12.92
C SER A 532 13.55 -0.23 12.23
N ASP A 533 13.91 -0.88 11.13
CA ASP A 533 12.99 -1.73 10.37
C ASP A 533 12.54 -2.93 11.20
N LEU A 534 13.46 -3.56 11.94
CA LEU A 534 13.11 -4.64 12.88
C LEU A 534 12.18 -4.12 13.97
N ALA A 535 12.44 -2.93 14.52
CA ALA A 535 11.60 -2.34 15.54
C ALA A 535 10.19 -2.02 15.01
N THR A 536 10.07 -1.59 13.76
CA THR A 536 8.78 -1.36 13.08
C THR A 536 8.05 -2.68 12.86
N LEU A 537 8.71 -3.71 12.32
CA LEU A 537 8.10 -5.02 12.12
C LEU A 537 7.65 -5.67 13.44
N LYS A 538 8.44 -5.54 14.52
CA LYS A 538 8.03 -5.95 15.87
C LYS A 538 6.78 -5.22 16.35
N TYR A 539 6.75 -3.90 16.17
CA TYR A 539 5.58 -3.09 16.51
C TYR A 539 4.33 -3.54 15.75
N ILE A 540 4.44 -3.91 14.47
CA ILE A 540 3.31 -4.42 13.68
C ILE A 540 2.80 -5.76 14.22
N VAL A 541 3.73 -6.68 14.54
CA VAL A 541 3.39 -7.96 15.19
C VAL A 541 2.71 -7.72 16.55
N ASP A 542 3.27 -6.82 17.38
CA ASP A 542 2.70 -6.46 18.68
C ASP A 542 1.33 -5.77 18.55
N ARG A 543 1.11 -5.01 17.47
CA ARG A 543 -0.19 -4.37 17.15
C ARG A 543 -1.26 -5.40 16.88
N TYR A 544 -1.00 -6.40 16.03
CA TYR A 544 -1.92 -7.52 15.80
C TYR A 544 -2.15 -8.34 17.07
N LYS A 545 -1.10 -8.63 17.85
CA LYS A 545 -1.24 -9.34 19.12
C LYS A 545 -2.12 -8.57 20.11
N LEU A 546 -1.95 -7.26 20.24
CA LEU A 546 -2.80 -6.43 21.10
C LEU A 546 -4.26 -6.40 20.60
N LEU A 547 -4.48 -6.35 19.29
CA LEU A 547 -5.82 -6.47 18.72
C LEU A 547 -6.49 -7.78 19.14
N PHE A 548 -5.81 -8.92 18.93
CA PHE A 548 -6.34 -10.24 19.28
C PHE A 548 -6.58 -10.40 20.79
N ASP A 549 -5.62 -10.00 21.63
CA ASP A 549 -5.77 -10.01 23.08
C ASP A 549 -6.96 -9.16 23.55
N THR A 550 -7.17 -8.00 22.91
CA THR A 550 -8.31 -7.12 23.22
C THR A 550 -9.63 -7.81 22.95
N ARG A 551 -9.76 -8.46 21.79
CA ARG A 551 -10.99 -9.16 21.41
C ARG A 551 -11.34 -10.30 22.36
N ILE A 552 -10.33 -11.06 22.80
CA ILE A 552 -10.52 -12.13 23.80
C ILE A 552 -10.91 -11.53 25.14
N GLN A 553 -10.12 -10.59 25.67
CA GLN A 553 -10.34 -10.08 27.02
C GLN A 553 -11.69 -9.35 27.14
N ILE A 554 -12.09 -8.57 26.14
CA ILE A 554 -13.40 -7.91 26.16
C ILE A 554 -14.54 -8.94 26.11
N ALA A 555 -14.45 -9.95 25.25
CA ALA A 555 -15.46 -11.01 25.18
C ALA A 555 -15.57 -11.76 26.52
N GLU A 556 -14.44 -12.10 27.15
CA GLU A 556 -14.40 -12.76 28.47
C GLU A 556 -14.98 -11.89 29.58
N ILE A 557 -14.67 -10.59 29.60
CA ILE A 557 -15.21 -9.65 30.59
C ILE A 557 -16.71 -9.50 30.40
N ALA A 558 -17.18 -9.30 29.16
CA ALA A 558 -18.60 -9.16 28.86
C ALA A 558 -19.39 -10.42 29.21
N LYS A 559 -18.90 -11.60 28.82
CA LYS A 559 -19.52 -12.90 29.14
C LYS A 559 -19.61 -13.12 30.65
N TRP A 560 -18.51 -12.87 31.37
CA TRP A 560 -18.50 -12.97 32.82
C TRP A 560 -19.52 -12.00 33.45
N TYR A 561 -19.57 -10.76 32.96
CA TYR A 561 -20.47 -9.74 33.49
C TYR A 561 -21.94 -10.11 33.27
N GLN A 562 -22.30 -10.49 32.04
CA GLN A 562 -23.65 -10.93 31.67
C GLN A 562 -24.13 -12.13 32.50
N GLN A 563 -23.25 -13.09 32.80
CA GLN A 563 -23.57 -14.26 33.63
C GLN A 563 -23.77 -13.92 35.12
N ASN A 564 -23.33 -12.74 35.56
CA ASN A 564 -23.39 -12.29 36.94
C ASN A 564 -24.30 -11.06 37.15
N GLU A 565 -25.04 -10.63 36.13
CA GLU A 565 -26.05 -9.57 36.26
C GLU A 565 -27.02 -9.86 37.42
N GLY A 566 -27.32 -8.83 38.21
CA GLY A 566 -28.18 -8.96 39.39
C GLY A 566 -27.56 -9.76 40.56
N LYS A 567 -26.31 -10.24 40.45
CA LYS A 567 -25.57 -10.90 41.53
C LYS A 567 -24.58 -9.94 42.21
N GLY A 568 -23.91 -10.40 43.26
CA GLY A 568 -22.86 -9.65 43.95
C GLY A 568 -21.59 -9.46 43.11
N ILE A 569 -20.67 -8.60 43.57
CA ILE A 569 -19.48 -8.17 42.81
C ILE A 569 -18.25 -9.09 42.96
N ALA A 570 -18.39 -10.28 43.56
CA ALA A 570 -17.27 -11.19 43.76
C ALA A 570 -16.64 -11.57 42.41
N GLY A 571 -15.34 -11.28 42.24
CA GLY A 571 -14.61 -11.53 40.99
C GLY A 571 -14.57 -10.35 40.01
N LEU A 572 -15.16 -9.20 40.34
CA LEU A 572 -15.11 -7.98 39.52
C LEU A 572 -13.71 -7.34 39.48
N GLU A 573 -13.00 -7.28 40.61
CA GLU A 573 -11.70 -6.60 40.71
C GLU A 573 -10.63 -7.16 39.74
N PRO A 574 -10.47 -8.48 39.58
CA PRO A 574 -9.59 -9.02 38.52
C PRO A 574 -9.96 -8.57 37.11
N LYS A 575 -11.24 -8.35 36.81
CA LYS A 575 -11.70 -7.85 35.49
C LYS A 575 -11.29 -6.39 35.28
N ILE A 576 -11.42 -5.57 36.33
CA ILE A 576 -10.94 -4.18 36.33
C ILE A 576 -9.41 -4.14 36.13
N ALA A 577 -8.66 -5.01 36.82
CA ALA A 577 -7.21 -5.10 36.68
C ALA A 577 -6.78 -5.50 35.24
N ASN A 578 -7.48 -6.46 34.63
CA ASN A 578 -7.22 -6.86 33.23
C ASN A 578 -7.47 -5.69 32.26
N LEU A 579 -8.58 -4.96 32.41
CA LEU A 579 -8.86 -3.76 31.60
C LEU A 579 -7.79 -2.68 31.75
N ARG A 580 -7.35 -2.44 32.99
CA ARG A 580 -6.27 -1.48 33.27
C ARG A 580 -4.98 -1.88 32.59
N SER A 581 -4.62 -3.16 32.64
CA SER A 581 -3.46 -3.71 31.93
C SER A 581 -3.58 -3.51 30.42
N LEU A 582 -4.75 -3.84 29.85
CA LEU A 582 -5.02 -3.68 28.41
C LEU A 582 -4.92 -2.21 27.97
N LYS A 583 -5.53 -1.30 28.74
CA LYS A 583 -5.44 0.15 28.51
C LYS A 583 -3.98 0.64 28.54
N ASN A 584 -3.19 0.20 29.52
CA ASN A 584 -1.79 0.60 29.63
C ASN A 584 -0.95 0.11 28.45
N ARG A 585 -1.24 -1.08 27.90
CA ARG A 585 -0.58 -1.57 26.67
C ARG A 585 -0.87 -0.67 25.47
N TYR A 586 -2.11 -0.19 25.32
CA TYR A 586 -2.44 0.80 24.27
C TYR A 586 -1.70 2.12 24.46
N ILE A 587 -1.60 2.63 25.69
CA ILE A 587 -0.83 3.86 26.00
C ILE A 587 0.65 3.69 25.61
N SER A 588 1.25 2.55 25.96
CA SER A 588 2.64 2.26 25.57
C SER A 588 2.82 2.16 24.05
N MET A 589 1.87 1.53 23.35
CA MET A 589 1.92 1.37 21.91
C MET A 589 1.70 2.70 21.16
N GLU A 590 0.82 3.56 21.66
CA GLU A 590 0.63 4.92 21.15
C GLU A 590 1.94 5.72 21.21
N ALA A 591 2.63 5.66 22.36
CA ALA A 591 3.91 6.32 22.55
C ALA A 591 5.00 5.75 21.63
N ASP A 592 5.05 4.42 21.45
CA ASP A 592 6.00 3.78 20.55
C ASP A 592 5.75 4.14 19.07
N PHE A 593 4.49 4.11 18.62
CA PHE A 593 4.12 4.55 17.28
C PHE A 593 4.50 6.02 17.05
N LYS A 594 4.17 6.91 18.00
CA LYS A 594 4.56 8.33 17.92
C LYS A 594 6.08 8.52 17.82
N ASN A 595 6.86 7.70 18.53
CA ASN A 595 8.33 7.74 18.43
C ASN A 595 8.83 7.27 17.06
N LYS A 596 8.21 6.24 16.48
CA LYS A 596 8.53 5.75 15.13
C LYS A 596 8.16 6.79 14.07
N TRP A 597 6.94 7.31 14.12
CA TRP A 597 6.47 8.40 13.27
C TRP A 597 7.47 9.57 13.28
N ASN A 598 7.83 10.08 14.46
CA ASN A 598 8.74 11.22 14.57
C ASN A 598 10.17 10.96 14.06
N ARG A 599 10.57 9.71 13.82
CA ARG A 599 11.88 9.40 13.19
C ARG A 599 11.84 9.51 11.66
N GLU A 600 10.67 9.35 11.07
CA GLU A 600 10.46 9.25 9.62
C GLU A 600 9.72 10.49 9.11
N ASN A 601 8.59 10.80 9.72
CA ASN A 601 7.57 11.71 9.22
C ASN A 601 7.51 13.03 10.01
N GLN A 602 7.07 14.08 9.33
CA GLN A 602 6.67 15.36 9.91
C GLN A 602 5.36 15.22 10.73
N PRO A 603 5.02 16.16 11.63
CA PRO A 603 3.84 16.06 12.49
C PRO A 603 2.48 15.96 11.79
N TYR A 604 2.36 16.47 10.55
CA TYR A 604 1.11 16.48 9.79
C TYR A 604 0.41 15.11 9.76
N THR A 605 -0.90 15.10 10.03
CA THR A 605 -1.77 13.92 10.18
C THR A 605 -1.45 12.94 11.30
N LEU A 606 -0.40 13.15 12.11
CA LEU A 606 -0.12 12.29 13.27
C LEU A 606 -1.33 12.20 14.21
N ASP A 607 -2.03 13.30 14.45
CA ASP A 607 -3.23 13.28 15.30
C ASP A 607 -4.36 12.42 14.73
N TYR A 608 -4.47 12.33 13.40
CA TYR A 608 -5.37 11.41 12.73
C TYR A 608 -4.92 9.96 12.91
N ALA A 609 -3.65 9.66 12.65
CA ALA A 609 -3.05 8.34 12.84
C ALA A 609 -3.17 7.83 14.29
N LEU A 610 -3.19 8.75 15.27
CA LEU A 610 -3.36 8.43 16.69
C LEU A 610 -4.81 8.20 17.12
N LYS A 611 -5.83 8.51 16.29
CA LYS A 611 -7.25 8.36 16.65
C LYS A 611 -7.61 6.94 17.11
N PRO A 612 -7.18 5.85 16.44
CA PRO A 612 -7.50 4.49 16.88
C PRO A 612 -6.99 4.16 18.28
N TYR A 613 -5.83 4.70 18.67
CA TYR A 613 -5.27 4.53 20.02
C TYR A 613 -6.09 5.31 21.03
N LYS A 614 -6.27 6.61 20.79
CA LYS A 614 -7.01 7.52 21.67
C LYS A 614 -8.43 7.01 21.91
N ASN A 615 -9.11 6.56 20.86
CA ASN A 615 -10.47 6.02 20.95
C ASN A 615 -10.52 4.75 21.83
N ARG A 616 -9.58 3.83 21.68
CA ARG A 616 -9.53 2.59 22.49
C ARG A 616 -9.14 2.87 23.93
N ILE A 617 -8.15 3.73 24.16
CA ILE A 617 -7.73 4.15 25.50
C ILE A 617 -8.92 4.80 26.23
N ALA A 618 -9.64 5.70 25.56
CA ALA A 618 -10.84 6.34 26.12
C ALA A 618 -11.95 5.33 26.41
N ALA A 619 -12.25 4.42 25.48
CA ALA A 619 -13.27 3.39 25.68
C ALA A 619 -12.95 2.46 26.86
N LEU A 620 -11.70 2.00 26.97
CA LEU A 620 -11.24 1.16 28.08
C LEU A 620 -11.22 1.93 29.41
N ALA A 621 -10.81 3.19 29.41
CA ALA A 621 -10.82 4.04 30.60
C ALA A 621 -12.25 4.28 31.11
N GLU A 622 -13.20 4.52 30.20
CA GLU A 622 -14.60 4.72 30.56
C GLU A 622 -15.22 3.44 31.13
N LEU A 623 -14.94 2.28 30.52
CA LEU A 623 -15.39 0.99 31.07
C LEU A 623 -14.77 0.71 32.44
N GLU A 624 -13.46 0.95 32.61
CA GLU A 624 -12.77 0.81 33.90
C GLU A 624 -13.44 1.70 34.97
N ARG A 625 -13.73 2.96 34.63
CA ARG A 625 -14.40 3.92 35.53
C ARG A 625 -15.78 3.42 35.93
N LYS A 626 -16.60 2.97 34.97
CA LYS A 626 -17.94 2.43 35.23
C LYS A 626 -17.89 1.22 36.14
N LEU A 627 -17.00 0.26 35.88
CA LEU A 627 -16.86 -0.94 36.72
C LEU A 627 -16.33 -0.62 38.11
N THR A 628 -15.43 0.37 38.24
CA THR A 628 -14.93 0.84 39.53
C THR A 628 -16.05 1.49 40.35
N MET A 629 -16.92 2.30 39.73
CA MET A 629 -18.09 2.86 40.41
C MET A 629 -19.07 1.77 40.88
N VAL A 630 -19.28 0.73 40.08
CA VAL A 630 -20.08 -0.43 40.49
C VAL A 630 -19.44 -1.14 41.69
N SER A 631 -18.12 -1.31 41.69
CA SER A 631 -17.38 -1.90 42.81
C SER A 631 -17.54 -1.09 44.10
N ILE A 632 -17.45 0.24 44.02
CA ILE A 632 -17.64 1.15 45.16
C ILE A 632 -19.09 1.14 45.66
N ALA A 633 -20.07 1.24 44.75
CA ALA A 633 -21.49 1.25 45.12
C ALA A 633 -21.94 -0.07 45.76
N ALA A 634 -21.36 -1.20 45.34
CA ALA A 634 -21.66 -2.52 45.89
C ALA A 634 -21.13 -2.75 47.30
N ALA A 635 -20.18 -1.95 47.79
CA ALA A 635 -19.83 -1.91 49.21
C ALA A 635 -21.02 -1.50 50.11
N ALA A 636 -22.10 -0.98 49.52
CA ALA A 636 -23.38 -0.66 50.16
C ALA A 636 -24.52 -1.66 49.83
N ASN A 637 -24.22 -2.96 49.64
CA ASN A 637 -25.17 -4.04 49.29
C ASN A 637 -25.77 -3.97 47.86
N ALA A 638 -25.13 -3.30 46.90
CA ALA A 638 -25.61 -3.27 45.51
C ALA A 638 -25.18 -4.50 44.68
N THR A 639 -26.04 -4.89 43.73
CA THR A 639 -25.78 -5.95 42.75
C THR A 639 -25.22 -5.38 41.44
N LEU A 640 -24.66 -6.22 40.57
CA LEU A 640 -24.23 -5.82 39.24
C LEU A 640 -25.42 -5.31 38.40
N PRO A 641 -25.37 -4.07 37.86
CA PRO A 641 -26.39 -3.55 36.94
C PRO A 641 -26.37 -4.30 35.59
N PRO A 642 -27.35 -4.07 34.70
CA PRO A 642 -27.35 -4.68 33.36
C PRO A 642 -26.10 -4.32 32.55
N ALA A 643 -25.55 -5.28 31.79
CA ALA A 643 -24.37 -5.09 30.94
C ALA A 643 -24.56 -3.96 29.91
N THR A 644 -25.79 -3.78 29.42
CA THR A 644 -26.18 -2.68 28.51
C THR A 644 -25.94 -1.29 29.11
N ALA A 645 -26.11 -1.13 30.43
CA ALA A 645 -25.87 0.14 31.11
C ALA A 645 -24.37 0.44 31.28
N ILE A 646 -23.54 -0.60 31.32
CA ILE A 646 -22.09 -0.49 31.55
C ILE A 646 -21.29 -0.48 30.23
N GLY A 647 -21.92 -0.81 29.09
CA GLY A 647 -21.24 -0.92 27.80
C GLY A 647 -20.58 -2.29 27.59
N LEU A 648 -21.15 -3.34 28.20
CA LEU A 648 -20.74 -4.74 28.07
C LEU A 648 -21.80 -5.58 27.33
N ASN A 649 -22.64 -4.94 26.52
CA ASN A 649 -23.56 -5.61 25.60
C ASN A 649 -22.80 -6.13 24.36
N VAL A 650 -21.81 -6.98 24.62
CA VAL A 650 -20.94 -7.59 23.62
C VAL A 650 -21.38 -9.05 23.45
N VAL A 651 -21.50 -9.49 22.21
CA VAL A 651 -21.81 -10.87 21.85
C VAL A 651 -20.62 -11.46 21.10
N GLU A 652 -20.01 -12.48 21.68
CA GLU A 652 -19.00 -13.27 20.99
C GLU A 652 -19.67 -14.24 20.00
N SER A 653 -19.13 -14.32 18.78
CA SER A 653 -19.60 -15.22 17.74
C SER A 653 -18.43 -15.88 17.02
N ASN A 654 -18.69 -17.06 16.44
CA ASN A 654 -17.79 -17.72 15.48
C ASN A 654 -18.37 -17.69 14.06
N ARG A 655 -19.36 -16.82 13.81
CA ARG A 655 -20.03 -16.66 12.53
C ARG A 655 -19.58 -15.35 11.88
N PHE A 656 -19.42 -15.37 10.57
CA PHE A 656 -19.07 -14.19 9.79
C PHE A 656 -20.32 -13.41 9.43
N TYR A 657 -20.45 -12.20 9.97
CA TYR A 657 -21.52 -11.26 9.62
C TYR A 657 -21.05 -10.27 8.56
N PHE A 658 -21.95 -9.92 7.64
CA PHE A 658 -21.64 -9.02 6.52
C PHE A 658 -21.57 -7.57 7.00
N ASN A 659 -20.38 -6.98 6.97
CA ASN A 659 -20.15 -5.62 7.44
C ASN A 659 -20.40 -4.52 6.39
N TYR A 660 -20.30 -4.82 5.10
CA TYR A 660 -20.24 -3.85 4.01
C TYR A 660 -21.44 -3.95 3.09
N TRP A 661 -22.09 -2.81 2.84
CA TRP A 661 -23.29 -2.72 2.02
C TRP A 661 -23.29 -1.43 1.19
N LEU A 662 -23.95 -1.45 0.04
CA LEU A 662 -24.51 -0.22 -0.53
C LEU A 662 -25.89 -0.01 0.10
N LEU A 663 -26.12 1.17 0.65
CA LEU A 663 -27.37 1.52 1.34
C LEU A 663 -28.05 2.71 0.67
N THR A 664 -29.39 2.70 0.61
CA THR A 664 -30.22 3.84 0.20
C THR A 664 -31.57 3.85 0.93
N GLY A 665 -32.29 4.96 0.85
CA GLY A 665 -33.51 5.25 1.62
C GLY A 665 -33.27 6.25 2.76
N PRO A 666 -34.19 6.36 3.74
CA PRO A 666 -35.43 5.59 3.88
C PRO A 666 -36.55 6.05 2.93
N PHE A 667 -37.39 5.13 2.45
CA PHE A 667 -38.54 5.42 1.58
C PHE A 667 -39.85 4.95 2.21
N LYS A 668 -40.92 5.74 2.11
CA LYS A 668 -42.29 5.30 2.42
C LYS A 668 -42.84 4.53 1.22
N SER A 669 -42.72 3.21 1.17
CA SER A 669 -42.99 2.50 -0.08
C SER A 669 -43.53 1.08 0.03
N ASP A 670 -44.49 0.80 -0.85
CA ASP A 670 -44.99 -0.54 -1.18
C ASP A 670 -44.23 -1.15 -2.39
N THR A 671 -43.47 -0.34 -3.16
CA THR A 671 -42.77 -0.73 -4.41
C THR A 671 -41.26 -0.42 -4.41
N PHE A 672 -40.50 -1.07 -5.29
CA PHE A 672 -39.04 -0.91 -5.39
C PHE A 672 -38.64 0.35 -6.19
N PRO A 673 -37.50 0.99 -5.89
CA PRO A 673 -36.93 2.01 -6.76
C PRO A 673 -36.58 1.41 -8.14
N THR A 674 -36.89 2.12 -9.22
CA THR A 674 -36.83 1.60 -10.60
C THR A 674 -35.46 1.04 -10.96
N PHE A 675 -34.37 1.80 -10.84
CA PHE A 675 -33.04 1.35 -11.27
C PHE A 675 -32.52 0.08 -10.55
N LEU A 676 -33.10 -0.28 -9.39
CA LEU A 676 -32.66 -1.46 -8.65
C LEU A 676 -33.13 -2.74 -9.36
N TYR A 677 -34.33 -2.72 -9.95
CA TYR A 677 -34.98 -3.81 -10.70
C TYR A 677 -36.06 -3.23 -11.64
N SER A 678 -35.65 -2.58 -12.73
CA SER A 678 -36.55 -1.81 -13.61
C SER A 678 -37.11 -2.70 -14.72
N GLU A 679 -38.37 -2.48 -15.14
CA GLU A 679 -38.85 -3.02 -16.42
C GLU A 679 -38.21 -2.28 -17.62
N ASP A 680 -37.75 -1.05 -17.41
CA ASP A 680 -36.92 -0.33 -18.38
C ASP A 680 -35.50 -0.87 -18.36
N GLN A 681 -35.13 -1.54 -19.45
CA GLN A 681 -33.81 -2.15 -19.64
C GLN A 681 -32.64 -1.15 -19.56
N GLN A 682 -32.88 0.15 -19.76
CA GLN A 682 -31.84 1.18 -19.61
C GLN A 682 -31.60 1.57 -18.15
N ALA A 683 -32.62 1.43 -17.30
CA ALA A 683 -32.54 1.71 -15.88
C ALA A 683 -32.20 0.45 -15.06
N ASP A 684 -32.46 -0.75 -15.57
CA ASP A 684 -32.22 -2.01 -14.87
C ASP A 684 -30.73 -2.38 -14.80
N HIS A 685 -30.05 -1.89 -13.76
CA HIS A 685 -28.66 -2.25 -13.52
C HIS A 685 -28.34 -2.36 -12.02
N PRO A 686 -27.40 -3.22 -11.61
CA PRO A 686 -26.93 -3.27 -10.24
C PRO A 686 -26.49 -1.88 -9.76
N PRO A 687 -26.88 -1.44 -8.55
CA PRO A 687 -26.52 -0.12 -8.06
C PRO A 687 -25.01 -0.02 -7.86
N LYS A 688 -24.46 1.12 -8.28
CA LYS A 688 -23.06 1.50 -8.04
C LYS A 688 -23.00 2.56 -6.95
N PRO A 689 -21.88 2.66 -6.21
CA PRO A 689 -21.66 3.77 -5.29
C PRO A 689 -21.78 5.09 -6.05
N GLY A 690 -22.69 5.98 -5.65
CA GLY A 690 -22.95 7.17 -6.47
C GLY A 690 -24.34 7.25 -7.05
N ASP A 691 -24.91 6.09 -7.40
CA ASP A 691 -26.15 6.06 -8.17
C ASP A 691 -27.31 6.66 -7.38
N PHE A 692 -28.22 7.28 -8.12
CA PHE A 692 -29.39 7.91 -7.55
C PHE A 692 -30.58 6.97 -7.60
N ALA A 693 -31.19 6.81 -6.44
CA ALA A 693 -32.50 6.24 -6.29
C ALA A 693 -33.58 7.31 -6.28
N GLN A 694 -34.55 7.20 -7.19
CA GLN A 694 -35.71 8.08 -7.22
C GLN A 694 -36.97 7.32 -6.86
N TYR A 695 -37.77 7.90 -5.95
CA TYR A 695 -39.06 7.37 -5.56
C TYR A 695 -39.98 8.50 -5.08
N ASN A 696 -41.20 8.59 -5.63
CA ASN A 696 -42.19 9.63 -5.32
C ASN A 696 -41.62 11.07 -5.31
N GLY A 697 -40.83 11.41 -6.32
CA GLY A 697 -40.21 12.75 -6.45
C GLY A 697 -39.08 13.04 -5.45
N LYS A 698 -38.68 12.07 -4.63
CA LYS A 698 -37.50 12.16 -3.75
C LYS A 698 -36.34 11.38 -4.34
N GLN A 699 -35.17 12.01 -4.30
CA GLN A 699 -33.91 11.44 -4.76
C GLN A 699 -33.03 11.10 -3.54
N SER A 700 -32.40 9.93 -3.56
CA SER A 700 -31.48 9.43 -2.53
C SER A 700 -30.29 8.76 -3.21
N ARG A 701 -29.13 8.70 -2.55
CA ARG A 701 -27.90 8.17 -3.14
C ARG A 701 -27.58 6.79 -2.57
N TRP A 702 -27.13 5.87 -3.42
CA TRP A 702 -26.46 4.65 -2.95
C TRP A 702 -25.11 4.99 -2.35
N MET A 703 -24.98 4.70 -1.07
CA MET A 703 -23.80 5.00 -0.29
C MET A 703 -23.14 3.71 0.17
N LYS A 704 -21.81 3.64 0.03
CA LYS A 704 -21.03 2.64 0.75
C LYS A 704 -21.26 2.83 2.25
N TYR A 705 -21.42 1.73 2.95
CA TYR A 705 -21.49 1.71 4.40
C TYR A 705 -20.77 0.47 4.91
N ASN A 706 -19.91 0.68 5.90
CA ASN A 706 -19.25 -0.35 6.68
C ASN A 706 -19.66 -0.14 8.13
N THR A 707 -20.13 -1.18 8.80
CA THR A 707 -20.41 -1.12 10.25
C THR A 707 -19.15 -1.37 11.06
N ASP A 708 -19.00 -0.62 12.14
CA ASP A 708 -17.99 -0.81 13.19
C ASP A 708 -18.48 -1.67 14.35
N ASN A 709 -19.76 -2.08 14.33
CA ASN A 709 -20.43 -2.87 15.38
C ASN A 709 -20.48 -4.39 15.09
N GLY A 710 -19.58 -4.89 14.25
CA GLY A 710 -19.39 -6.34 14.03
C GLY A 710 -20.45 -7.02 13.16
N GLY A 711 -21.10 -6.26 12.28
CA GLY A 711 -22.08 -6.79 11.31
C GLY A 711 -23.51 -6.33 11.56
N ILE A 712 -23.73 -5.50 12.59
CA ILE A 712 -25.00 -4.82 12.84
C ILE A 712 -25.07 -3.58 11.96
N ILE A 713 -25.97 -3.57 10.99
CA ILE A 713 -26.18 -2.44 10.08
C ILE A 713 -27.27 -1.55 10.66
N ASP A 714 -26.93 -0.34 11.11
CA ASP A 714 -27.86 0.56 11.81
C ASP A 714 -27.74 2.04 11.39
N LYS A 715 -27.17 2.31 10.21
CA LYS A 715 -26.95 3.66 9.66
C LYS A 715 -28.14 4.62 9.79
N PHE A 716 -29.37 4.14 9.60
CA PHE A 716 -30.58 4.95 9.62
C PHE A 716 -31.23 4.96 11.00
N LYS A 717 -30.84 5.93 11.83
CA LYS A 717 -31.47 6.20 13.13
C LYS A 717 -32.70 7.09 12.94
N ASN A 718 -33.82 6.72 13.57
CA ASN A 718 -35.13 7.39 13.49
C ASN A 718 -35.65 7.64 12.05
N PRO A 719 -35.69 6.64 11.16
CA PRO A 719 -36.11 6.85 9.76
C PRO A 719 -37.61 7.12 9.61
N GLY A 720 -38.40 7.01 10.70
CA GLY A 720 -39.84 7.23 10.71
C GLY A 720 -40.66 5.94 10.53
N THR A 721 -41.94 5.99 10.92
CA THR A 721 -42.87 4.87 10.79
C THR A 721 -43.14 4.52 9.32
N ASP A 722 -43.33 3.23 9.04
CA ASP A 722 -43.64 2.68 7.70
C ASP A 722 -42.66 3.13 6.60
N THR A 723 -41.38 3.16 6.96
CA THR A 723 -40.29 3.39 6.02
C THR A 723 -39.45 2.14 5.81
N TYR A 724 -38.82 2.07 4.63
CA TYR A 724 -37.97 0.96 4.22
C TYR A 724 -36.58 1.47 3.81
N VAL A 725 -35.57 0.73 4.25
CA VAL A 725 -34.18 0.89 3.84
C VAL A 725 -33.82 -0.25 2.90
N TYR A 726 -33.02 0.05 1.89
CA TYR A 726 -32.53 -0.94 0.95
C TYR A 726 -31.04 -1.14 1.12
N ALA A 727 -30.61 -2.40 1.16
CA ALA A 727 -29.22 -2.78 1.27
C ALA A 727 -28.85 -3.75 0.14
N PHE A 728 -27.77 -3.45 -0.57
CA PHE A 728 -27.26 -4.24 -1.69
C PHE A 728 -25.83 -4.72 -1.43
N CYS A 729 -25.56 -5.97 -1.77
CA CYS A 729 -24.22 -6.54 -1.87
C CYS A 729 -24.17 -7.58 -3.00
N THR A 730 -22.96 -8.01 -3.35
CA THR A 730 -22.78 -9.15 -4.26
C THR A 730 -22.14 -10.32 -3.55
N ILE A 731 -22.52 -11.55 -3.92
CA ILE A 731 -21.90 -12.78 -3.44
C ILE A 731 -21.41 -13.58 -4.65
N THR A 732 -20.10 -13.78 -4.76
CA THR A 732 -19.48 -14.61 -5.79
C THR A 732 -19.18 -16.00 -5.25
N THR A 733 -19.53 -17.04 -6.01
CA THR A 733 -19.22 -18.44 -5.68
C THR A 733 -18.92 -19.24 -6.94
N GLU A 734 -18.03 -20.21 -6.86
CA GLU A 734 -17.61 -21.02 -8.02
C GLU A 734 -18.69 -22.00 -8.49
N THR A 735 -19.50 -22.50 -7.56
CA THR A 735 -20.51 -23.53 -7.82
C THR A 735 -21.90 -23.02 -7.46
N ALA A 736 -22.89 -23.37 -8.28
CA ALA A 736 -24.28 -23.10 -7.95
C ALA A 736 -24.68 -23.98 -6.75
N LYS A 737 -25.17 -23.36 -5.68
CA LYS A 737 -25.62 -24.04 -4.47
C LYS A 737 -26.62 -23.20 -3.69
N PRO A 738 -27.71 -23.80 -3.18
CA PRO A 738 -28.51 -23.15 -2.16
C PRO A 738 -27.67 -23.05 -0.88
N LEU A 739 -27.67 -21.88 -0.24
CA LEU A 739 -26.99 -21.66 1.04
C LEU A 739 -27.93 -20.99 2.04
N PRO A 740 -28.04 -21.49 3.28
CA PRO A 740 -28.87 -20.83 4.29
C PRO A 740 -28.32 -19.44 4.62
N ALA A 741 -29.13 -18.41 4.42
CA ALA A 741 -28.86 -17.03 4.81
C ALA A 741 -29.67 -16.67 6.05
N TRP A 742 -28.99 -16.24 7.10
CA TRP A 742 -29.59 -15.83 8.36
C TRP A 742 -29.69 -14.31 8.42
N ILE A 743 -30.90 -13.81 8.67
CA ILE A 743 -31.19 -12.39 8.74
C ILE A 743 -31.79 -12.05 10.09
N GLY A 744 -31.16 -11.13 10.83
CA GLY A 744 -31.69 -10.58 12.08
C GLY A 744 -32.35 -9.22 11.85
N ASN A 745 -33.61 -9.06 12.27
CA ASN A 745 -34.33 -7.78 12.25
C ASN A 745 -35.52 -7.81 13.22
N ASN A 746 -35.84 -6.67 13.86
CA ASN A 746 -36.92 -6.56 14.85
C ASN A 746 -38.28 -6.12 14.25
N SER A 747 -38.44 -6.18 12.94
CA SER A 747 -39.66 -5.80 12.22
C SER A 747 -39.94 -6.77 11.06
N ALA A 748 -39.67 -6.38 9.82
CA ALA A 748 -39.88 -7.21 8.65
C ALA A 748 -38.75 -6.97 7.63
N VAL A 749 -38.37 -8.02 6.91
CA VAL A 749 -37.36 -7.97 5.86
C VAL A 749 -37.82 -8.79 4.66
N GLN A 750 -37.56 -8.29 3.45
CA GLN A 750 -37.70 -9.05 2.22
C GLN A 750 -36.31 -9.23 1.60
N LEU A 751 -36.01 -10.45 1.16
CA LEU A 751 -34.74 -10.85 0.55
C LEU A 751 -34.94 -11.16 -0.93
N PHE A 752 -34.07 -10.60 -1.76
CA PHE A 752 -34.03 -10.82 -3.20
C PHE A 752 -32.66 -11.38 -3.59
N CYS A 753 -32.67 -12.37 -4.46
CA CYS A 753 -31.47 -12.95 -5.08
C CYS A 753 -31.65 -12.90 -6.60
N ASN A 754 -30.74 -12.21 -7.30
CA ASN A 754 -30.76 -12.11 -8.76
C ASN A 754 -32.13 -11.66 -9.32
N GLY A 755 -32.74 -10.65 -8.70
CA GLY A 755 -34.06 -10.11 -9.09
C GLY A 755 -35.27 -10.95 -8.64
N SER A 756 -35.06 -12.19 -8.17
CA SER A 756 -36.13 -13.04 -7.67
C SER A 756 -36.31 -12.88 -6.17
N GLN A 757 -37.56 -12.71 -5.72
CA GLN A 757 -37.88 -12.65 -4.30
C GLN A 757 -37.76 -14.04 -3.67
N VAL A 758 -36.98 -14.14 -2.59
CA VAL A 758 -36.73 -15.39 -1.85
C VAL A 758 -37.71 -15.55 -0.66
N VAL A 759 -38.16 -14.44 -0.05
CA VAL A 759 -39.10 -14.47 1.08
C VAL A 759 -40.10 -13.31 1.07
N GLU A 760 -41.32 -13.57 1.56
CA GLU A 760 -42.35 -12.59 1.91
C GLU A 760 -42.73 -12.72 3.40
N GLY A 761 -42.69 -11.62 4.19
CA GLY A 761 -43.33 -11.56 5.51
C GLY A 761 -42.43 -11.45 6.77
N ALA A 762 -43.09 -11.15 7.91
CA ALA A 762 -42.49 -10.73 9.19
C ALA A 762 -41.67 -11.80 9.94
N VAL A 763 -40.72 -11.34 10.76
CA VAL A 763 -39.82 -12.18 11.57
C VAL A 763 -40.44 -12.39 12.97
N GLY A 764 -40.63 -13.65 13.40
CA GLY A 764 -41.17 -14.06 14.72
C GLY A 764 -40.35 -15.22 15.33
N PRO A 765 -40.42 -15.49 16.65
CA PRO A 765 -39.22 -15.55 17.48
C PRO A 765 -38.60 -16.94 17.68
N ALA A 766 -37.25 -16.99 17.66
CA ALA A 766 -36.40 -17.65 18.64
C ALA A 766 -34.98 -17.03 18.59
N GLY A 767 -34.47 -16.47 19.70
CA GLY A 767 -33.10 -15.93 19.78
C GLY A 767 -32.87 -14.77 20.77
N ASN A 768 -31.62 -14.63 21.22
CA ASN A 768 -31.10 -13.98 22.44
C ASN A 768 -31.48 -12.48 22.67
N ILE A 769 -31.46 -12.02 23.93
CA ILE A 769 -31.96 -10.70 24.40
C ILE A 769 -31.14 -9.51 23.85
N ALA A 770 -29.91 -9.73 23.36
CA ALA A 770 -28.94 -8.69 23.00
C ALA A 770 -28.87 -8.32 21.50
N LEU A 771 -29.37 -9.17 20.58
CA LEU A 771 -29.33 -8.95 19.13
C LEU A 771 -30.72 -9.14 18.50
N PRO A 772 -31.01 -8.54 17.33
CA PRO A 772 -32.21 -8.85 16.58
C PRO A 772 -32.34 -10.35 16.31
N LYS A 773 -33.55 -10.89 16.43
CA LYS A 773 -33.81 -12.33 16.26
C LYS A 773 -33.54 -12.74 14.82
N GLU A 774 -32.71 -13.77 14.63
CA GLU A 774 -32.37 -14.27 13.30
C GLU A 774 -33.38 -15.31 12.79
N LYS A 775 -33.62 -15.29 11.48
CA LYS A 775 -34.35 -16.35 10.77
C LYS A 775 -33.57 -16.75 9.52
N SER A 776 -33.54 -18.05 9.24
CA SER A 776 -32.82 -18.64 8.10
C SER A 776 -33.72 -18.73 6.86
N TYR A 777 -33.14 -18.52 5.68
CA TYR A 777 -33.77 -18.63 4.37
C TYR A 777 -32.81 -19.28 3.38
N ASP A 778 -33.32 -20.16 2.51
CA ASP A 778 -32.48 -20.77 1.48
C ASP A 778 -32.20 -19.76 0.36
N LEU A 779 -30.94 -19.33 0.23
CA LEU A 779 -30.50 -18.39 -0.78
C LEU A 779 -30.01 -19.15 -2.03
N PRO A 780 -30.71 -19.06 -3.18
CA PRO A 780 -30.37 -19.83 -4.37
C PRO A 780 -29.23 -19.15 -5.14
N LEU A 781 -27.97 -19.45 -4.78
CA LEU A 781 -26.81 -18.89 -5.47
C LEU A 781 -26.51 -19.68 -6.76
N LYS A 782 -26.33 -18.96 -7.86
CA LYS A 782 -25.74 -19.50 -9.10
C LYS A 782 -24.22 -19.38 -9.06
N ALA A 783 -23.53 -20.14 -9.89
CA ALA A 783 -22.11 -19.95 -10.14
C ALA A 783 -21.84 -18.53 -10.68
N GLY A 784 -20.73 -17.93 -10.27
CA GLY A 784 -20.39 -16.54 -10.55
C GLY A 784 -20.98 -15.56 -9.53
N THR A 785 -21.16 -14.31 -9.96
CA THR A 785 -21.66 -13.22 -9.10
C THR A 785 -23.18 -13.26 -8.97
N ASN A 786 -23.65 -13.18 -7.72
CA ASN A 786 -25.06 -13.10 -7.34
C ASN A 786 -25.36 -11.73 -6.75
N TYR A 787 -26.50 -11.15 -7.12
CA TYR A 787 -26.95 -9.84 -6.64
C TYR A 787 -27.94 -10.02 -5.48
N ILE A 788 -27.58 -9.51 -4.31
CA ILE A 788 -28.38 -9.66 -3.08
C ILE A 788 -28.95 -8.30 -2.70
N VAL A 789 -30.27 -8.26 -2.48
CA VAL A 789 -30.93 -7.07 -1.94
C VAL A 789 -31.79 -7.43 -0.73
N LEU A 790 -31.65 -6.62 0.33
CA LEU A 790 -32.55 -6.59 1.46
C LEU A 790 -33.41 -5.33 1.40
N LYS A 791 -34.74 -5.51 1.53
CA LYS A 791 -35.68 -4.43 1.85
C LYS A 791 -36.07 -4.56 3.32
N VAL A 792 -35.57 -3.64 4.15
CA VAL A 792 -35.66 -3.69 5.61
C VAL A 792 -36.70 -2.67 6.10
N LYS A 793 -37.78 -3.14 6.73
CA LYS A 793 -38.80 -2.27 7.34
C LYS A 793 -38.25 -1.69 8.65
N SER A 794 -38.42 -0.39 8.85
CA SER A 794 -38.09 0.26 10.12
C SER A 794 -39.15 0.00 11.21
N ASN A 795 -38.71 -0.07 12.46
CA ASN A 795 -39.55 -0.02 13.67
C ASN A 795 -39.78 1.41 14.20
N ALA A 796 -39.64 2.43 13.35
CA ALA A 796 -39.63 3.88 13.66
C ALA A 796 -38.36 4.42 14.32
N THR A 797 -37.70 3.67 15.22
CA THR A 797 -36.49 4.12 15.94
C THR A 797 -35.21 3.76 15.20
N ASN A 798 -35.18 2.63 14.48
CA ASN A 798 -34.08 2.23 13.60
C ASN A 798 -34.56 1.33 12.45
N ALA A 799 -33.67 1.07 11.51
CA ALA A 799 -33.83 0.04 10.48
C ALA A 799 -32.70 -1.00 10.59
N ALA A 800 -32.41 -1.42 11.83
CA ALA A 800 -31.24 -2.24 12.10
C ALA A 800 -31.40 -3.67 11.58
N PHE A 801 -30.34 -4.24 10.99
CA PHE A 801 -30.34 -5.65 10.61
C PHE A 801 -28.95 -6.29 10.72
N THR A 802 -28.92 -7.61 10.75
CA THR A 802 -27.72 -8.44 10.57
C THR A 802 -27.93 -9.40 9.40
N PHE A 803 -26.86 -9.80 8.74
CA PHE A 803 -26.89 -10.80 7.67
C PHE A 803 -25.64 -11.68 7.75
N ARG A 804 -25.82 -13.00 7.64
CA ARG A 804 -24.72 -13.96 7.54
C ARG A 804 -25.14 -15.18 6.72
N LEU A 805 -24.16 -15.87 6.16
CA LEU A 805 -24.37 -17.18 5.54
C LEU A 805 -24.02 -18.29 6.53
N ASP A 806 -24.73 -19.41 6.44
CA ASP A 806 -24.35 -20.65 7.11
C ASP A 806 -23.44 -21.46 6.19
N THR A 807 -22.15 -21.11 6.20
CA THR A 807 -21.12 -21.84 5.47
C THR A 807 -19.91 -22.10 6.36
N ASN A 808 -19.27 -23.24 6.12
CA ASN A 808 -17.96 -23.56 6.69
C ASN A 808 -16.81 -23.10 5.80
N GLU A 809 -17.10 -22.72 4.56
CA GLU A 809 -16.11 -22.16 3.64
C GLU A 809 -15.67 -20.77 4.10
N PRO A 810 -14.40 -20.39 3.86
CA PRO A 810 -13.95 -19.03 4.10
C PRO A 810 -14.82 -18.03 3.34
N LEU A 811 -15.22 -16.96 4.03
CA LEU A 811 -15.92 -15.84 3.41
C LEU A 811 -15.03 -14.61 3.55
N THR A 812 -14.67 -14.03 2.42
CA THR A 812 -13.87 -12.80 2.37
C THR A 812 -14.66 -11.73 1.62
N ASN A 813 -14.23 -10.48 1.74
CA ASN A 813 -14.90 -9.39 1.07
C ASN A 813 -13.95 -8.26 0.69
N HIS A 814 -14.29 -7.56 -0.38
CA HIS A 814 -13.73 -6.27 -0.74
C HIS A 814 -14.89 -5.29 -0.91
N LYS A 815 -15.03 -4.34 0.03
CA LYS A 815 -16.19 -3.43 0.11
C LYS A 815 -17.49 -4.28 0.15
N HIS A 816 -18.53 -3.90 -0.59
CA HIS A 816 -19.83 -4.60 -0.64
C HIS A 816 -19.84 -5.88 -1.51
N LYS A 817 -18.66 -6.35 -1.94
CA LYS A 817 -18.51 -7.58 -2.73
C LYS A 817 -17.94 -8.68 -1.85
N TYR A 818 -18.65 -9.79 -1.76
CA TYR A 818 -18.29 -10.96 -0.97
C TYR A 818 -17.95 -12.14 -1.87
N THR A 819 -16.98 -12.94 -1.45
CA THR A 819 -16.58 -14.16 -2.17
C THR A 819 -16.58 -15.33 -1.20
N ILE A 820 -17.26 -16.41 -1.59
CA ILE A 820 -17.26 -17.69 -0.87
C ILE A 820 -16.11 -18.52 -1.43
N ASN A 821 -15.20 -18.95 -0.56
CA ASN A 821 -14.01 -19.70 -0.94
C ASN A 821 -13.21 -18.96 -2.02
N ALA A 822 -12.85 -17.69 -1.76
CA ALA A 822 -11.98 -16.94 -2.66
C ALA A 822 -10.74 -17.78 -2.93
N ASN A 823 -10.52 -18.16 -4.19
CA ASN A 823 -9.31 -18.86 -4.57
C ASN A 823 -8.12 -18.03 -4.09
N GLN A 824 -7.12 -18.64 -3.46
CA GLN A 824 -5.95 -17.94 -2.89
C GLN A 824 -5.15 -17.13 -3.94
N GLU A 825 -5.50 -17.26 -5.23
CA GLU A 825 -4.92 -16.52 -6.34
C GLU A 825 -5.69 -15.23 -6.71
N SER A 826 -6.87 -14.95 -6.14
CA SER A 826 -7.72 -13.80 -6.51
C SER A 826 -7.72 -12.68 -5.46
N HIS A 827 -6.55 -12.31 -4.92
CA HIS A 827 -6.44 -11.12 -4.09
C HIS A 827 -6.55 -9.88 -5.00
N GLU A 828 -7.70 -9.22 -4.97
CA GLU A 828 -7.87 -7.92 -5.64
C GLU A 828 -6.95 -6.90 -4.96
N ALA A 829 -6.14 -6.20 -5.76
CA ALA A 829 -5.51 -4.96 -5.33
C ALA A 829 -6.59 -3.87 -5.24
N ASP A 830 -6.50 -3.05 -4.20
CA ASP A 830 -7.56 -2.12 -3.76
C ASP A 830 -7.89 -0.98 -4.73
#